data_AF-A0A2X4X335-F1
#
_entry.id   AF-A0A2X4X335-F1
#
_cell.length_a   1.000
_cell.length_b   1.000
_cell.length_c   1.000
_cell.angle_alpha   90.00
_cell.angle_beta   90.00
_cell.angle_gamma   90.00
#
_symmetry.space_group_name_H-M   'P 1'
#
loop_
_entity.id
_entity.type
_entity.pdbx_description
1 polymer ?
#
loop_
_entity_poly.entity_id
_entity_poly.type
_entity_poly.pdbx_seq_one_letter_code
_entity_poly.pdbx_strand_id
1 'polypeptide(L)'
;MRTRYLFGALLWCFFSASTWAEEATVSSREKESCLEVNKLWRVEDQPTARDAWLLEITNANRCRGTGEMSDAMDAAMRALSIAKSTKDFLADELDTSAKVVARLLQEQGHFSQLSQFAEQMAKEESNKLSKSDVKAWKVKAIFSARQAKEPDTVTRLQQALFSDAKPYGKLWVLDVAHNQLRYDLASLKFPLVSGGWMLAGFTPAGARGEAAEIIYVTGKTPEEQIALTFKVSYDEPDVMTLLDEKVKVSPEQAHIDRWQKRLPLRQELPTPKGELPNLSFAQAKSAKFMEAKDAHGLGTKTRLTDAKWVSARGDWIVEAQTSFNQQRHKEAARAITILFSTVKWPKAPKLYQSKMMSSHLFGVETELNDYRNYLQVMTLADLALKDAVFPGELSELNAAMGMAQYHLNNRQEAKTLLDRAMALEEYGGSYPYGLYRQSIQYMADIAWHEGRTAEGEKLNQRVLLSRPLAHVWAMGDNSRAVVSQKYGIVLPIRLGDFYLEAAQKGYPNGAWFDYHNVDTRRRITLYILNVADFPVGKREQRFSYAFAGELGRRLDNAVSSTMTYADASVVKDGVMWRFNAFPEFDKTDEVVLSTAVLGDKLMVLHTRVHKDRPEELQEVEAFVRKFVWEEKSSGQQENGR
;
A
#
# COMPACT_ATOMS: atom_id res chain seq x y z
N MET A 1 -4.68 67.11 -25.07
CA MET A 1 -3.81 68.25 -24.67
C MET A 1 -2.85 67.76 -23.59
N ARG A 2 -1.53 67.93 -23.81
CA ARG A 2 -0.39 67.73 -22.87
C ARG A 2 -0.18 66.29 -22.35
N THR A 3 0.99 65.63 -22.41
CA THR A 3 2.35 65.96 -22.90
C THR A 3 3.15 64.64 -23.07
N ARG A 4 4.22 64.70 -23.89
CA ARG A 4 5.21 63.68 -24.28
C ARG A 4 6.07 63.10 -23.14
N TYR A 5 6.64 61.90 -23.34
CA TYR A 5 8.08 61.51 -23.26
C TYR A 5 8.19 60.07 -23.84
N LEU A 6 8.80 59.73 -25.00
CA LEU A 6 10.16 59.78 -25.57
C LEU A 6 11.14 58.68 -25.06
N PHE A 7 11.85 58.05 -26.02
CA PHE A 7 12.88 56.97 -26.01
C PHE A 7 12.38 55.52 -26.03
N GLY A 8 12.74 54.60 -26.95
CA GLY A 8 13.66 54.52 -28.11
C GLY A 8 14.02 53.01 -28.29
N ALA A 9 13.55 52.27 -29.31
CA ALA A 9 14.23 51.90 -30.57
C ALA A 9 15.73 51.55 -30.40
N LEU A 10 16.38 50.52 -30.97
CA LEU A 10 16.17 49.41 -31.92
C LEU A 10 17.45 48.53 -31.73
N LEU A 11 17.40 47.21 -31.59
CA LEU A 11 17.63 46.20 -32.64
C LEU A 11 18.98 46.34 -33.38
N TRP A 12 19.88 45.35 -33.30
CA TRP A 12 20.59 44.73 -34.45
C TRP A 12 21.49 43.55 -34.05
N CYS A 13 21.59 42.61 -35.00
CA CYS A 13 22.24 41.31 -34.92
C CYS A 13 23.63 41.28 -35.61
N PHE A 14 24.29 40.14 -35.41
CA PHE A 14 25.22 39.41 -36.30
C PHE A 14 26.75 39.51 -36.13
N PHE A 15 27.30 38.29 -36.09
CA PHE A 15 28.67 37.82 -36.18
C PHE A 15 29.47 38.37 -37.37
N SER A 16 30.79 38.54 -37.19
CA SER A 16 31.81 37.95 -38.08
C SER A 16 33.22 38.12 -37.50
N ALA A 17 34.10 37.23 -37.98
CA ALA A 17 35.35 36.78 -37.41
C ALA A 17 36.58 37.69 -37.61
N SER A 18 37.61 37.47 -36.79
CA SER A 18 39.03 37.60 -37.13
C SER A 18 39.81 36.68 -36.15
N THR A 19 40.34 35.54 -36.59
CA THR A 19 41.75 35.35 -36.98
C THR A 19 42.74 35.94 -35.99
N TRP A 20 43.18 35.14 -35.02
CA TRP A 20 44.57 35.12 -34.56
C TRP A 20 44.98 33.67 -34.34
N ALA A 21 45.89 33.23 -35.20
CA ALA A 21 46.74 32.08 -34.95
C ALA A 21 47.82 32.55 -33.98
N GLU A 22 47.86 31.95 -32.79
CA GLU A 22 49.09 31.81 -32.04
C GLU A 22 49.25 30.31 -31.78
N GLU A 23 50.27 29.75 -32.42
CA GLU A 23 50.83 28.43 -32.11
C GLU A 23 51.35 28.45 -30.67
N ALA A 24 50.45 28.23 -29.71
CA ALA A 24 50.83 27.62 -28.47
C ALA A 24 51.01 26.13 -28.76
N THR A 25 52.28 25.75 -28.97
CA THR A 25 52.73 24.37 -28.76
C THR A 25 52.38 23.98 -27.34
N VAL A 26 51.17 23.48 -27.13
CA VAL A 26 50.80 22.76 -25.91
C VAL A 26 51.55 21.44 -26.01
N SER A 27 52.77 21.46 -25.46
CA SER A 27 53.45 20.28 -24.94
C SER A 27 52.41 19.37 -24.32
N SER A 28 52.50 18.06 -24.60
CA SER A 28 51.75 17.00 -23.95
C SER A 28 51.51 17.28 -22.46
N ARG A 29 50.40 17.97 -22.15
CA ARG A 29 49.85 17.96 -20.80
C ARG A 29 49.44 16.50 -20.64
N GLU A 30 50.18 15.79 -19.80
CA GLU A 30 49.66 14.59 -19.15
C GLU A 30 48.20 14.91 -18.82
N LYS A 31 47.26 14.16 -19.41
CA LYS A 31 45.87 14.27 -19.01
C LYS A 31 45.85 13.87 -17.55
N GLU A 32 45.86 14.85 -16.64
CA GLU A 32 45.60 14.63 -15.22
C GLU A 32 44.36 13.74 -15.16
N SER A 33 44.52 12.55 -14.57
CA SER A 33 43.39 11.62 -14.49
C SER A 33 42.26 12.30 -13.74
N CYS A 34 41.02 12.04 -14.15
CA CYS A 34 39.82 12.60 -13.53
C CYS A 34 39.77 12.34 -12.02
N LEU A 35 40.57 11.41 -11.47
CA LEU A 35 40.69 11.12 -10.04
C LEU A 35 41.80 11.94 -9.34
N GLU A 36 42.82 12.42 -10.06
CA GLU A 36 44.02 13.04 -9.47
C GLU A 36 43.80 14.44 -8.90
N VAL A 37 42.81 15.18 -9.41
CA VAL A 37 42.42 16.50 -8.88
C VAL A 37 41.89 16.40 -7.43
N ASN A 38 41.53 15.19 -6.96
CA ASN A 38 41.11 14.90 -5.58
C ASN A 38 42.15 14.13 -4.75
N LYS A 39 43.44 14.11 -5.11
CA LYS A 39 44.50 13.49 -4.25
C LYS A 39 44.53 14.04 -2.81
N LEU A 40 43.88 15.18 -2.55
CA LEU A 40 43.69 15.80 -1.23
C LEU A 40 42.44 15.32 -0.46
N TRP A 41 41.56 14.52 -1.07
CA TRP A 41 40.29 14.05 -0.50
C TRP A 41 40.11 12.56 -0.80
N ARG A 42 40.72 11.68 0.02
CA ARG A 42 40.49 10.23 -0.11
C ARG A 42 39.18 9.86 0.56
N VAL A 43 38.55 8.78 0.08
CA VAL A 43 37.33 8.21 0.68
C VAL A 43 37.58 7.80 2.14
N GLU A 44 38.77 7.26 2.41
CA GLU A 44 39.25 6.83 3.73
C GLU A 44 39.43 8.00 4.70
N ASP A 45 39.58 9.22 4.18
CA ASP A 45 39.79 10.44 4.95
C ASP A 45 38.49 11.21 5.21
N GLN A 46 37.34 10.69 4.76
CA GLN A 46 36.04 11.37 4.94
C GLN A 46 35.45 11.13 6.34
N PRO A 47 34.91 12.18 6.98
CA PRO A 47 34.42 12.10 8.36
C PRO A 47 33.13 11.27 8.49
N THR A 48 32.38 11.07 7.41
CA THR A 48 31.17 10.24 7.40
C THR A 48 31.07 9.38 6.14
N ALA A 49 30.33 8.27 6.23
CA ALA A 49 29.98 7.44 5.07
C ALA A 49 29.21 8.23 3.99
N ARG A 50 28.43 9.26 4.39
CA ARG A 50 27.68 10.13 3.47
C ARG A 50 28.60 11.03 2.66
N ASP A 51 29.66 11.57 3.27
CA ASP A 51 30.65 12.40 2.59
C ASP A 51 31.49 11.57 1.62
N ALA A 52 31.91 10.36 2.04
CA ALA A 52 32.54 9.36 1.19
C ALA A 52 31.67 9.00 -0.04
N TRP A 53 30.38 8.77 0.18
CA TRP A 53 29.42 8.49 -0.90
C TRP A 53 29.27 9.67 -1.88
N LEU A 54 29.06 10.88 -1.36
CA LEU A 54 28.92 12.10 -2.20
C LEU A 54 30.17 12.35 -3.06
N LEU A 55 31.35 12.13 -2.48
CA LEU A 55 32.62 12.25 -3.19
C LEU A 55 32.68 11.28 -4.37
N GLU A 56 32.31 10.01 -4.17
CA GLU A 56 32.35 8.99 -5.23
C GLU A 56 31.29 9.24 -6.32
N ILE A 57 30.09 9.72 -5.97
CA ILE A 57 29.08 10.15 -6.95
C ILE A 57 29.60 11.33 -7.79
N THR A 58 30.27 12.30 -7.16
CA THR A 58 30.88 13.43 -7.86
C THR A 58 32.02 12.97 -8.78
N ASN A 59 32.88 12.08 -8.29
CA ASN A 59 33.97 11.50 -9.08
C ASN A 59 33.43 10.76 -10.30
N ALA A 60 32.41 9.91 -10.13
CA ALA A 60 31.77 9.18 -11.22
C ALA A 60 31.24 10.12 -12.31
N ASN A 61 30.50 11.16 -11.92
CA ASN A 61 29.95 12.14 -12.86
C ASN A 61 31.03 12.97 -13.56
N ARG A 62 32.13 13.30 -12.87
CA ARG A 62 33.27 14.02 -13.45
C ARG A 62 34.02 13.17 -14.47
N CYS A 63 34.42 11.96 -14.09
CA CYS A 63 35.12 11.03 -14.98
C CYS A 63 34.28 10.70 -16.23
N ARG A 64 32.95 10.57 -16.05
CA ARG A 64 32.00 10.47 -17.17
C ARG A 64 32.07 11.70 -18.09
N GLY A 65 32.18 12.91 -17.53
CA GLY A 65 32.31 14.17 -18.26
C GLY A 65 33.64 14.34 -19.00
N THR A 66 34.74 13.74 -18.51
CA THR A 66 36.06 13.76 -19.16
C THR A 66 36.26 12.62 -20.16
N GLY A 67 35.32 11.65 -20.20
CA GLY A 67 35.37 10.47 -21.07
C GLY A 67 36.13 9.28 -20.49
N GLU A 68 36.59 9.36 -19.24
CA GLU A 68 37.25 8.28 -18.48
C GLU A 68 36.19 7.31 -17.92
N MET A 69 35.56 6.54 -18.81
CA MET A 69 34.40 5.70 -18.47
C MET A 69 34.70 4.54 -17.50
N SER A 70 35.93 4.00 -17.51
CA SER A 70 36.35 2.96 -16.56
C SER A 70 36.42 3.52 -15.13
N ASP A 71 37.11 4.64 -14.95
CA ASP A 71 37.21 5.32 -13.65
C ASP A 71 35.85 5.80 -13.16
N ALA A 72 34.99 6.25 -14.08
CA ALA A 72 33.61 6.60 -13.77
C ALA A 72 32.81 5.40 -13.24
N MET A 73 32.99 4.22 -13.85
CA MET A 73 32.33 2.99 -13.41
C MET A 73 32.85 2.55 -12.04
N ASP A 74 34.17 2.57 -11.83
CA ASP A 74 34.77 2.18 -10.56
C ASP A 74 34.30 3.09 -9.41
N ALA A 75 34.25 4.40 -9.64
CA ALA A 75 33.70 5.36 -8.68
C ALA A 75 32.21 5.11 -8.41
N ALA A 76 31.40 4.86 -9.45
CA ALA A 76 29.97 4.58 -9.30
C ALA A 76 29.72 3.28 -8.51
N MET A 77 30.53 2.24 -8.73
CA MET A 77 30.45 0.97 -8.01
C MET A 77 30.89 1.12 -6.55
N ARG A 78 31.91 1.93 -6.25
CA ARG A 78 32.29 2.27 -4.86
C ARG A 78 31.17 3.04 -4.15
N ALA A 79 30.56 4.03 -4.80
CA ALA A 79 29.40 4.74 -4.24
C ALA A 79 28.24 3.78 -3.92
N LEU A 80 27.92 2.87 -4.85
CA LEU A 80 26.89 1.85 -4.62
C LEU A 80 27.23 0.91 -3.46
N SER A 81 28.50 0.51 -3.34
CA SER A 81 28.96 -0.34 -2.24
C SER A 81 28.78 0.34 -0.88
N ILE A 82 29.16 1.63 -0.76
CA ILE A 82 28.97 2.43 0.46
C ILE A 82 27.47 2.54 0.81
N ALA A 83 26.62 2.77 -0.20
CA ALA A 83 25.18 2.85 -0.01
C ALA A 83 24.56 1.51 0.44
N LYS A 84 25.09 0.38 -0.02
CA LYS A 84 24.63 -0.95 0.41
C LYS A 84 25.06 -1.30 1.83
N SER A 85 26.27 -0.92 2.24
CA SER A 85 26.85 -1.30 3.53
C SER A 85 26.31 -0.51 4.73
N THR A 86 25.76 0.68 4.48
CA THR A 86 25.36 1.61 5.55
C THR A 86 23.89 1.45 5.89
N LYS A 87 23.56 1.20 7.17
CA LYS A 87 22.17 1.09 7.63
C LYS A 87 21.44 2.44 7.69
N ASP A 88 22.19 3.54 7.74
CA ASP A 88 21.68 4.91 7.85
C ASP A 88 21.27 5.52 6.50
N PHE A 89 21.57 4.86 5.38
CA PHE A 89 21.21 5.36 4.07
C PHE A 89 19.76 4.99 3.74
N LEU A 90 19.03 5.95 3.19
CA LEU A 90 17.65 5.75 2.77
C LEU A 90 17.61 5.10 1.37
N ALA A 91 16.40 4.76 0.93
CA ALA A 91 16.14 4.21 -0.40
C ALA A 91 16.73 5.10 -1.52
N ASP A 92 16.73 6.42 -1.32
CA ASP A 92 17.10 7.41 -2.33
C ASP A 92 18.61 7.42 -2.65
N GLU A 93 19.49 7.32 -1.65
CA GLU A 93 20.94 7.26 -1.88
C GLU A 93 21.34 5.96 -2.61
N LEU A 94 20.71 4.84 -2.24
CA LEU A 94 20.91 3.56 -2.91
C LEU A 94 20.46 3.62 -4.37
N ASP A 95 19.23 4.08 -4.62
CA ASP A 95 18.66 4.19 -5.96
C ASP A 95 19.43 5.20 -6.84
N THR A 96 19.86 6.33 -6.27
CA THR A 96 20.71 7.31 -6.96
C THR A 96 22.02 6.69 -7.43
N SER A 97 22.70 5.95 -6.55
CA SER A 97 23.97 5.27 -6.89
C SER A 97 23.77 4.24 -8.00
N ALA A 98 22.74 3.41 -7.88
CA ALA A 98 22.41 2.42 -8.88
C ALA A 98 22.05 3.06 -10.23
N LYS A 99 21.36 4.21 -10.24
CA LYS A 99 21.06 4.98 -11.46
C LYS A 99 22.32 5.48 -12.17
N VAL A 100 23.37 5.86 -11.44
CA VAL A 100 24.67 6.25 -12.04
C VAL A 100 25.33 5.05 -12.73
N VAL A 101 25.43 3.90 -12.05
CA VAL A 101 25.96 2.66 -12.65
C VAL A 101 25.16 2.28 -13.90
N ALA A 102 23.82 2.28 -13.78
CA ALA A 102 22.93 1.95 -14.89
C ALA A 102 23.13 2.87 -16.09
N ARG A 103 23.30 4.17 -15.86
CA ARG A 103 23.58 5.16 -16.90
C ARG A 103 24.91 4.89 -17.60
N LEU A 104 25.96 4.59 -16.84
CA LEU A 104 27.29 4.30 -17.40
C LEU A 104 27.30 3.02 -18.24
N LEU A 105 26.64 1.95 -17.79
CA LEU A 105 26.48 0.72 -18.58
C LEU A 105 25.76 0.98 -19.90
N GLN A 106 24.74 1.84 -19.84
CA GLN A 106 23.94 2.20 -21.00
C GLN A 106 24.71 3.08 -22.00
N GLU A 107 25.45 4.09 -21.52
CA GLU A 107 26.29 4.96 -22.36
C GLU A 107 27.42 4.16 -23.06
N GLN A 108 27.89 3.07 -22.45
CA GLN A 108 28.85 2.13 -23.04
C GLN A 108 28.22 1.04 -23.92
N GLY A 109 26.88 1.00 -24.04
CA GLY A 109 26.17 -0.02 -24.83
C GLY A 109 26.17 -1.43 -24.22
N HIS A 110 26.54 -1.58 -22.94
CA HIS A 110 26.56 -2.85 -22.22
C HIS A 110 25.16 -3.26 -21.72
N PHE A 111 24.22 -3.40 -22.64
CA PHE A 111 22.80 -3.64 -22.33
C PHE A 111 22.52 -4.99 -21.64
N SER A 112 23.32 -6.02 -21.93
CA SER A 112 23.21 -7.33 -21.26
C SER A 112 23.54 -7.22 -19.77
N GLN A 113 24.68 -6.59 -19.43
CA GLN A 113 25.09 -6.31 -18.05
C GLN A 113 24.09 -5.38 -17.35
N LEU A 114 23.58 -4.37 -18.03
CA LEU A 114 22.55 -3.48 -17.49
C LEU A 114 21.25 -4.22 -17.15
N SER A 115 20.86 -5.20 -17.99
CA SER A 115 19.68 -6.02 -17.72
C SER A 115 19.85 -6.84 -16.44
N GLN A 116 20.99 -7.52 -16.31
CA GLN A 116 21.34 -8.32 -15.12
C GLN A 116 21.42 -7.45 -13.86
N PHE A 117 22.10 -6.31 -13.95
CA PHE A 117 22.20 -5.36 -12.84
C PHE A 117 20.83 -4.84 -12.39
N ALA A 118 19.96 -4.46 -13.33
CA ALA A 118 18.62 -3.96 -13.02
C ALA A 118 17.72 -5.05 -12.40
N GLU A 119 17.83 -6.30 -12.85
CA GLU A 119 17.15 -7.43 -12.23
C GLU A 119 17.65 -7.67 -10.80
N GLN A 120 18.96 -7.62 -10.58
CA GLN A 120 19.57 -7.78 -9.27
C GLN A 120 19.08 -6.71 -8.29
N MET A 121 19.06 -5.43 -8.72
CA MET A 121 18.51 -4.33 -7.90
C MET A 121 17.04 -4.55 -7.54
N ALA A 122 16.23 -5.00 -8.49
CA ALA A 122 14.81 -5.28 -8.24
C ALA A 122 14.59 -6.47 -7.29
N LYS A 123 15.53 -7.42 -7.20
CA LYS A 123 15.40 -8.66 -6.42
C LYS A 123 16.07 -8.58 -5.05
N GLU A 124 17.32 -8.13 -4.98
CA GLU A 124 18.14 -8.19 -3.76
C GLU A 124 17.91 -6.97 -2.86
N GLU A 125 17.60 -5.81 -3.46
CA GLU A 125 17.41 -4.56 -2.72
C GLU A 125 15.93 -4.18 -2.55
N SER A 126 15.00 -5.09 -2.86
CA SER A 126 13.56 -4.83 -2.82
C SER A 126 13.04 -4.38 -1.45
N ASN A 127 13.74 -4.77 -0.38
CA ASN A 127 13.38 -4.42 1.00
C ASN A 127 13.83 -3.00 1.40
N LYS A 128 14.80 -2.43 0.67
CA LYS A 128 15.29 -1.06 0.88
C LYS A 128 14.66 -0.07 -0.09
N LEU A 129 14.36 -0.52 -1.31
CA LEU A 129 13.74 0.31 -2.35
C LEU A 129 12.23 0.47 -2.14
N SER A 130 11.68 1.59 -2.63
CA SER A 130 10.22 1.73 -2.69
C SER A 130 9.63 0.76 -3.72
N LYS A 131 8.34 0.40 -3.59
CA LYS A 131 7.63 -0.41 -4.59
C LYS A 131 7.69 0.20 -6.00
N SER A 132 7.69 1.53 -6.08
CA SER A 132 7.80 2.27 -7.35
C SER A 132 9.17 2.07 -7.98
N ASP A 133 10.24 2.14 -7.19
CA ASP A 133 11.61 1.97 -7.69
C ASP A 133 11.85 0.53 -8.14
N VAL A 134 11.39 -0.45 -7.36
CA VAL A 134 11.43 -1.88 -7.77
C VAL A 134 10.73 -2.07 -9.13
N LYS A 135 9.55 -1.47 -9.33
CA LYS A 135 8.84 -1.50 -10.62
C LYS A 135 9.65 -0.85 -11.74
N ALA A 136 10.28 0.29 -11.48
CA ALA A 136 11.13 0.98 -12.46
C ALA A 136 12.37 0.14 -12.85
N TRP A 137 13.00 -0.54 -11.89
CA TRP A 137 14.13 -1.43 -12.12
C TRP A 137 13.73 -2.67 -12.94
N LYS A 138 12.56 -3.28 -12.69
CA LYS A 138 12.03 -4.37 -13.53
C LYS A 138 11.80 -3.93 -14.97
N VAL A 139 11.19 -2.76 -15.17
CA VAL A 139 11.01 -2.17 -16.51
C VAL A 139 12.35 -1.98 -17.21
N LYS A 140 13.35 -1.46 -16.49
CA LYS A 140 14.70 -1.25 -17.01
C LYS A 140 15.40 -2.56 -17.38
N ALA A 141 15.26 -3.61 -16.57
CA ALA A 141 15.81 -4.93 -16.86
C ALA A 141 15.28 -5.50 -18.19
N ILE A 142 13.95 -5.45 -18.36
CA ILE A 142 13.26 -5.91 -19.58
C ILE A 142 13.69 -5.08 -20.79
N PHE A 143 13.67 -3.76 -20.68
CA PHE A 143 14.07 -2.86 -21.77
C PHE A 143 15.52 -3.10 -22.21
N SER A 144 16.45 -3.24 -21.27
CA SER A 144 17.87 -3.48 -21.57
C SER A 144 18.12 -4.86 -22.18
N ALA A 145 17.44 -5.93 -21.72
CA ALA A 145 17.52 -7.24 -22.35
C ALA A 145 17.11 -7.17 -23.84
N ARG A 146 16.11 -6.34 -24.15
CA ARG A 146 15.69 -6.14 -25.53
C ARG A 146 16.70 -5.39 -26.37
N GLN A 147 17.35 -4.36 -25.83
CA GLN A 147 18.43 -3.66 -26.54
C GLN A 147 19.64 -4.57 -26.76
N ALA A 148 19.90 -5.48 -25.82
CA ALA A 148 20.90 -6.54 -25.95
C ALA A 148 20.51 -7.62 -26.98
N LYS A 149 19.28 -7.57 -27.54
CA LYS A 149 18.72 -8.57 -28.46
C LYS A 149 18.64 -9.98 -27.86
N GLU A 150 18.30 -10.07 -26.58
CA GLU A 150 18.15 -11.33 -25.84
C GLU A 150 16.67 -11.68 -25.62
N PRO A 151 15.98 -12.31 -26.59
CA PRO A 151 14.55 -12.62 -26.48
C PRO A 151 14.24 -13.57 -25.33
N ASP A 152 15.10 -14.56 -25.07
CA ASP A 152 14.91 -15.52 -23.98
C ASP A 152 14.96 -14.85 -22.60
N THR A 153 15.88 -13.88 -22.43
CA THR A 153 15.95 -13.04 -21.22
C THR A 153 14.68 -12.21 -21.07
N VAL A 154 14.18 -11.59 -22.15
CA VAL A 154 12.92 -10.82 -22.12
C VAL A 154 11.75 -11.71 -21.69
N THR A 155 11.60 -12.90 -22.29
CA THR A 155 10.53 -13.84 -21.94
C THR A 155 10.61 -14.28 -20.48
N ARG A 156 11.81 -14.63 -19.99
CA ARG A 156 12.03 -15.01 -18.59
C ARG A 156 11.67 -13.87 -17.63
N LEU A 157 12.09 -12.64 -17.93
CA LEU A 157 11.77 -11.46 -17.12
C LEU A 157 10.26 -11.13 -17.13
N GLN A 158 9.57 -11.35 -18.26
CA GLN A 158 8.11 -11.19 -18.34
C GLN A 158 7.36 -12.27 -17.54
N GLN A 159 7.86 -13.52 -17.54
CA GLN A 159 7.34 -14.58 -16.67
C GLN A 159 7.55 -14.26 -15.18
N ALA A 160 8.73 -13.75 -14.83
CA ALA A 160 9.02 -13.28 -13.47
C ALA A 160 8.09 -12.12 -13.08
N LEU A 161 7.91 -11.13 -13.96
CA LEU A 161 6.98 -10.02 -13.76
C LEU A 161 5.56 -10.51 -13.47
N PHE A 162 5.05 -11.49 -14.25
CA PHE A 162 3.72 -12.07 -14.02
C PHE A 162 3.65 -12.84 -12.70
N SER A 163 4.66 -13.64 -12.38
CA SER A 163 4.70 -14.45 -11.15
C SER A 163 4.78 -13.57 -9.90
N ASP A 164 5.61 -12.52 -9.93
CA ASP A 164 5.77 -11.57 -8.83
C ASP A 164 4.50 -10.76 -8.57
N ALA A 165 3.72 -10.49 -9.61
CA ALA A 165 2.45 -9.78 -9.49
C ALA A 165 1.33 -10.63 -8.87
N LYS A 166 1.55 -11.95 -8.72
CA LYS A 166 0.61 -12.93 -8.14
C LYS A 166 -0.84 -12.74 -8.63
N PRO A 167 -1.08 -12.75 -9.95
CA PRO A 167 -2.43 -12.57 -10.47
C PRO A 167 -3.29 -13.78 -10.17
N TYR A 168 -4.57 -13.55 -9.89
CA TYR A 168 -5.52 -14.63 -9.68
C TYR A 168 -5.72 -15.43 -10.97
N GLY A 169 -5.28 -16.69 -10.98
CA GLY A 169 -5.20 -17.52 -12.20
C GLY A 169 -6.54 -17.81 -12.89
N LYS A 170 -7.67 -17.58 -12.22
CA LYS A 170 -9.00 -17.64 -12.86
C LYS A 170 -9.31 -16.43 -13.75
N LEU A 171 -8.59 -15.32 -13.56
CA LEU A 171 -8.80 -14.07 -14.29
C LEU A 171 -7.70 -13.83 -15.32
N TRP A 172 -6.47 -14.20 -15.00
CA TRP A 172 -5.30 -13.85 -15.78
C TRP A 172 -4.51 -15.09 -16.20
N VAL A 173 -4.12 -15.12 -17.47
CA VAL A 173 -3.28 -16.18 -18.03
C VAL A 173 -2.13 -15.55 -18.81
N LEU A 174 -0.90 -15.97 -18.50
CA LEU A 174 0.27 -15.68 -19.30
C LEU A 174 0.48 -16.81 -20.32
N ASP A 175 0.23 -16.51 -21.58
CA ASP A 175 0.38 -17.45 -22.71
C ASP A 175 1.60 -17.05 -23.53
N VAL A 176 2.78 -17.53 -23.08
CA VAL A 176 4.06 -17.24 -23.74
C VAL A 176 4.10 -17.81 -25.15
N ALA A 177 3.51 -18.99 -25.38
CA ALA A 177 3.50 -19.67 -26.68
C ALA A 177 2.79 -18.83 -27.75
N HIS A 178 1.70 -18.16 -27.39
CA HIS A 178 0.97 -17.27 -28.30
C HIS A 178 1.31 -15.79 -28.13
N ASN A 179 2.36 -15.46 -27.36
CA ASN A 179 2.81 -14.10 -27.11
C ASN A 179 1.69 -13.21 -26.53
N GLN A 180 0.94 -13.71 -25.54
CA GLN A 180 -0.24 -13.04 -24.99
C GLN A 180 -0.28 -13.02 -23.46
N LEU A 181 -0.66 -11.86 -22.91
CA LEU A 181 -1.27 -11.74 -21.59
C LEU A 181 -2.79 -11.65 -21.79
N ARG A 182 -3.53 -12.57 -21.18
CA ARG A 182 -4.99 -12.65 -21.31
C ARG A 182 -5.65 -12.23 -20.01
N TYR A 183 -6.64 -11.35 -20.13
CA TYR A 183 -7.61 -11.07 -19.07
C TYR A 183 -8.93 -11.72 -19.46
N ASP A 184 -9.14 -12.95 -19.02
CA ASP A 184 -10.24 -13.79 -19.50
C ASP A 184 -11.61 -13.23 -19.11
N LEU A 185 -11.73 -12.66 -17.90
CA LEU A 185 -12.96 -12.03 -17.41
C LEU A 185 -13.42 -10.88 -18.31
N ALA A 186 -12.50 -9.98 -18.69
CA ALA A 186 -12.79 -8.86 -19.60
C ALA A 186 -12.76 -9.28 -21.09
N SER A 187 -12.44 -10.54 -21.39
CA SER A 187 -12.12 -11.02 -22.73
C SER A 187 -11.08 -10.16 -23.46
N LEU A 188 -10.08 -9.63 -22.75
CA LEU A 188 -9.02 -8.78 -23.30
C LEU A 188 -7.76 -9.59 -23.56
N LYS A 189 -7.08 -9.27 -24.67
CA LYS A 189 -5.78 -9.86 -25.03
C LYS A 189 -4.76 -8.77 -25.32
N PHE A 190 -3.64 -8.88 -24.64
CA PHE A 190 -2.51 -7.96 -24.69
C PHE A 190 -1.27 -8.72 -25.23
N PRO A 191 -0.55 -8.22 -26.24
CA PRO A 191 0.64 -8.91 -26.74
C PRO A 191 1.81 -8.82 -25.74
N LEU A 192 2.64 -9.84 -25.57
CA LEU A 192 3.86 -9.66 -24.74
C LEU A 192 4.91 -8.81 -25.46
N VAL A 193 4.99 -8.93 -26.78
CA VAL A 193 5.84 -8.13 -27.68
C VAL A 193 5.08 -7.80 -28.98
N SER A 194 5.11 -6.55 -29.45
CA SER A 194 4.45 -6.14 -30.71
C SER A 194 5.07 -4.87 -31.30
N GLY A 195 5.56 -4.92 -32.55
CA GLY A 195 6.00 -3.71 -33.27
C GLY A 195 7.12 -2.89 -32.57
N GLY A 196 7.92 -3.53 -31.73
CA GLY A 196 8.94 -2.89 -30.88
C GLY A 196 8.51 -2.63 -29.44
N TRP A 197 7.21 -2.69 -29.15
CA TRP A 197 6.69 -2.66 -27.79
C TRP A 197 6.90 -3.97 -27.07
N MET A 198 7.07 -3.87 -25.77
CA MET A 198 7.17 -5.01 -24.88
C MET A 198 6.45 -4.74 -23.56
N LEU A 199 5.76 -5.75 -23.06
CA LEU A 199 5.20 -5.74 -21.72
C LEU A 199 6.34 -5.65 -20.71
N ALA A 200 6.33 -4.61 -19.89
CA ALA A 200 7.39 -4.32 -18.92
C ALA A 200 6.87 -4.04 -17.50
N GLY A 201 5.56 -3.86 -17.34
CA GLY A 201 4.93 -3.74 -16.03
C GLY A 201 3.53 -4.36 -16.04
N PHE A 202 3.15 -4.99 -14.94
CA PHE A 202 1.85 -5.62 -14.78
C PHE A 202 1.43 -5.59 -13.31
N THR A 203 0.21 -5.09 -13.07
CA THR A 203 -0.45 -5.12 -11.78
C THR A 203 -1.89 -5.62 -12.01
N PRO A 204 -2.29 -6.80 -11.52
CA PRO A 204 -3.66 -7.27 -11.66
C PRO A 204 -4.63 -6.44 -10.80
N ALA A 205 -5.90 -6.40 -11.19
CA ALA A 205 -6.96 -5.88 -10.31
C ALA A 205 -7.27 -6.90 -9.20
N GLY A 206 -7.26 -6.47 -7.94
CA GLY A 206 -7.57 -7.32 -6.79
C GLY A 206 -9.05 -7.31 -6.41
N ALA A 207 -9.77 -6.24 -6.74
CA ALA A 207 -11.19 -6.08 -6.47
C ALA A 207 -11.94 -5.42 -7.63
N ARG A 208 -13.26 -5.54 -7.62
CA ARG A 208 -14.14 -4.77 -8.51
C ARG A 208 -13.99 -3.28 -8.23
N GLY A 209 -14.03 -2.47 -9.28
CA GLY A 209 -13.75 -1.03 -9.19
C GLY A 209 -12.26 -0.69 -9.20
N GLU A 210 -11.36 -1.65 -8.93
CA GLU A 210 -9.93 -1.46 -9.15
C GLU A 210 -9.56 -1.64 -10.63
N ALA A 211 -8.48 -0.97 -11.03
CA ALA A 211 -7.95 -1.09 -12.37
C ALA A 211 -6.73 -2.01 -12.40
N ALA A 212 -6.73 -2.98 -13.31
CA ALA A 212 -5.51 -3.68 -13.69
C ALA A 212 -4.64 -2.73 -14.52
N GLU A 213 -3.34 -2.71 -14.26
CA GLU A 213 -2.37 -1.85 -14.93
C GLU A 213 -1.43 -2.70 -15.80
N ILE A 214 -1.29 -2.33 -17.06
CA ILE A 214 -0.42 -3.00 -18.04
C ILE A 214 0.48 -1.94 -18.67
N ILE A 215 1.79 -2.05 -18.48
CA ILE A 215 2.77 -1.08 -18.99
C ILE A 215 3.56 -1.69 -20.13
N TYR A 216 3.59 -0.96 -21.24
CA TYR A 216 4.44 -1.21 -22.37
C TYR A 216 5.54 -0.17 -22.48
N VAL A 217 6.72 -0.61 -22.91
CA VAL A 217 7.82 0.29 -23.28
C VAL A 217 8.32 0.00 -24.69
N THR A 218 8.79 1.03 -25.37
CA THR A 218 9.46 0.96 -26.69
C THR A 218 10.50 2.08 -26.79
N GLY A 219 11.35 2.04 -27.82
CA GLY A 219 12.43 3.01 -28.05
C GLY A 219 13.77 2.32 -28.30
N LYS A 220 14.74 3.02 -28.88
CA LYS A 220 16.12 2.49 -29.09
C LYS A 220 17.11 3.05 -28.07
N THR A 221 16.88 4.28 -27.63
CA THR A 221 17.63 4.96 -26.58
C THR A 221 16.66 5.41 -25.48
N PRO A 222 17.14 5.84 -24.30
CA PRO A 222 16.26 6.37 -23.24
C PRO A 222 15.57 7.66 -23.61
N GLU A 223 16.25 8.56 -24.35
CA GLU A 223 15.63 9.78 -24.88
C GLU A 223 14.53 9.42 -25.88
N GLU A 224 14.67 8.24 -26.50
CA GLU A 224 13.67 7.69 -27.37
C GLU A 224 12.59 6.85 -26.68
N GLN A 225 12.71 6.60 -25.38
CA GLN A 225 11.82 5.69 -24.67
C GLN A 225 10.41 6.27 -24.58
N ILE A 226 9.42 5.46 -24.93
CA ILE A 226 8.00 5.77 -24.75
C ILE A 226 7.42 4.69 -23.85
N ALA A 227 6.77 5.10 -22.77
CA ALA A 227 6.04 4.23 -21.87
C ALA A 227 4.53 4.47 -22.00
N LEU A 228 3.79 3.43 -22.36
CA LEU A 228 2.34 3.47 -22.47
C LEU A 228 1.72 2.57 -21.40
N THR A 229 0.85 3.16 -20.58
CA THR A 229 0.14 2.45 -19.51
C THR A 229 -1.32 2.27 -19.90
N PHE A 230 -1.78 1.02 -19.95
CA PHE A 230 -3.19 0.68 -19.97
C PHE A 230 -3.72 0.50 -18.55
N LYS A 231 -4.94 0.95 -18.31
CA LYS A 231 -5.73 0.65 -17.13
C LYS A 231 -7.05 0.00 -17.56
N VAL A 232 -7.35 -1.17 -17.03
CA VAL A 232 -8.59 -1.90 -17.32
C VAL A 232 -9.39 -2.03 -16.04
N SER A 233 -10.59 -1.46 -16.00
CA SER A 233 -11.46 -1.48 -14.82
C SER A 233 -12.88 -1.89 -15.18
N TYR A 234 -13.59 -2.40 -14.17
CA TYR A 234 -15.03 -2.61 -14.20
C TYR A 234 -15.69 -1.66 -13.20
N ASP A 235 -16.57 -0.79 -13.68
CA ASP A 235 -17.18 0.28 -12.90
C ASP A 235 -18.71 0.12 -12.94
N GLU A 236 -19.28 -0.45 -11.88
CA GLU A 236 -20.73 -0.59 -11.75
C GLU A 236 -21.38 0.80 -11.64
N PRO A 237 -22.54 1.03 -12.27
CA PRO A 237 -23.25 2.30 -12.14
C PRO A 237 -23.62 2.55 -10.68
N ASP A 238 -23.45 3.77 -10.17
CA ASP A 238 -23.88 4.10 -8.80
C ASP A 238 -25.39 3.83 -8.64
N VAL A 239 -25.78 3.19 -7.52
CA VAL A 239 -27.16 2.86 -7.13
C VAL A 239 -28.09 4.06 -7.30
N MET A 240 -27.61 5.27 -6.96
CA MET A 240 -28.40 6.50 -7.10
C MET A 240 -28.70 6.86 -8.56
N THR A 241 -27.83 6.47 -9.50
CA THR A 241 -28.01 6.69 -10.94
C THR A 241 -29.07 5.76 -11.54
N LEU A 242 -29.24 4.56 -10.97
CA LEU A 242 -30.26 3.60 -11.42
C LEU A 242 -31.66 3.98 -10.92
N LEU A 243 -31.75 4.72 -9.81
CA LEU A 243 -33.01 5.21 -9.25
C LEU A 243 -33.54 6.47 -9.95
N ASP A 244 -32.72 7.14 -10.75
CA ASP A 244 -33.15 8.28 -11.56
C ASP A 244 -33.53 7.82 -12.97
N GLU A 245 -34.80 7.41 -13.14
CA GLU A 245 -35.39 7.02 -14.43
C GLU A 245 -35.28 8.11 -15.52
N LYS A 246 -34.88 9.35 -15.18
CA LYS A 246 -34.70 10.46 -16.12
C LYS A 246 -33.32 10.49 -16.77
N VAL A 247 -32.35 9.71 -16.30
CA VAL A 247 -30.98 9.69 -16.86
C VAL A 247 -30.93 8.77 -18.09
N LYS A 248 -31.24 9.31 -19.27
CA LYS A 248 -31.15 8.62 -20.58
C LYS A 248 -29.73 8.49 -21.14
N VAL A 249 -28.71 8.47 -20.29
CA VAL A 249 -27.30 8.41 -20.75
C VAL A 249 -26.84 6.96 -20.71
N SER A 250 -26.46 6.40 -21.86
CA SER A 250 -25.85 5.05 -21.94
C SER A 250 -24.65 4.94 -20.98
N PRO A 251 -24.41 3.81 -20.30
CA PRO A 251 -23.28 3.63 -19.37
C PRO A 251 -21.94 4.09 -19.96
N GLU A 252 -21.69 3.74 -21.23
CA GLU A 252 -20.46 4.11 -21.92
C GLU A 252 -20.29 5.62 -22.02
N GLN A 253 -21.36 6.35 -22.32
CA GLN A 253 -21.31 7.82 -22.38
C GLN A 253 -21.07 8.42 -21.01
N ALA A 254 -21.70 7.89 -19.96
CA ALA A 254 -21.48 8.34 -18.61
C ALA A 254 -20.01 8.17 -18.19
N HIS A 255 -19.36 7.06 -18.58
CA HIS A 255 -17.92 6.88 -18.37
C HIS A 255 -17.07 7.89 -19.15
N ILE A 256 -17.39 8.14 -20.42
CA ILE A 256 -16.68 9.15 -21.23
C ILE A 256 -16.80 10.54 -20.59
N ASP A 257 -18.00 10.92 -20.16
CA ASP A 257 -18.25 12.23 -19.55
C ASP A 257 -17.53 12.35 -18.19
N ARG A 258 -17.55 11.30 -17.36
CA ARG A 258 -16.77 11.24 -16.10
C ARG A 258 -15.28 11.35 -16.35
N TRP A 259 -14.76 10.67 -17.37
CA TRP A 259 -13.35 10.76 -17.76
C TRP A 259 -13.00 12.18 -18.23
N GLN A 260 -13.82 12.80 -19.07
CA GLN A 260 -13.60 14.16 -19.55
C GLN A 260 -13.58 15.19 -18.40
N LYS A 261 -14.47 15.05 -17.41
CA LYS A 261 -14.48 15.91 -16.21
C LYS A 261 -13.22 15.80 -15.35
N ARG A 262 -12.49 14.67 -15.41
CA ARG A 262 -11.22 14.45 -14.70
C ARG A 262 -10.00 14.95 -15.46
N LEU A 263 -10.15 15.37 -16.71
CA LEU A 263 -9.04 15.92 -17.48
C LEU A 263 -8.62 17.28 -16.92
N PRO A 264 -7.31 17.60 -16.94
CA PRO A 264 -6.87 18.92 -16.52
C PRO A 264 -7.53 20.00 -17.38
N LEU A 265 -7.84 21.14 -16.75
CA LEU A 265 -8.17 22.35 -17.48
C LEU A 265 -6.98 22.69 -18.38
N ARG A 266 -7.22 22.84 -19.69
CA ARG A 266 -6.16 23.11 -20.66
C ARG A 266 -5.35 24.32 -20.20
N GLN A 267 -4.06 24.13 -19.95
CA GLN A 267 -3.12 25.22 -19.73
C GLN A 267 -2.97 26.05 -21.03
N GLU A 268 -2.48 27.28 -20.93
CA GLU A 268 -2.28 28.21 -22.06
C GLU A 268 -1.28 27.73 -23.12
N LEU A 269 -0.65 26.56 -22.92
CA LEU A 269 0.27 25.98 -23.90
C LEU A 269 -0.48 25.58 -25.18
N PRO A 270 0.10 25.87 -26.37
CA PRO A 270 -0.55 25.54 -27.62
C PRO A 270 -0.75 24.03 -27.75
N THR A 271 -1.95 23.63 -28.18
CA THR A 271 -2.30 22.23 -28.42
C THR A 271 -1.23 21.56 -29.30
N PRO A 272 -0.74 20.36 -28.95
CA PRO A 272 0.26 19.67 -29.76
C PRO A 272 -0.20 19.51 -31.22
N LYS A 273 0.67 19.84 -32.18
CA LYS A 273 0.40 19.63 -33.61
C LYS A 273 0.50 18.15 -33.96
N GLY A 274 -0.48 17.64 -34.72
CA GLY A 274 -0.53 16.25 -35.21
C GLY A 274 -1.67 15.43 -34.62
N GLU A 275 -2.09 14.39 -35.32
CA GLU A 275 -3.14 13.48 -34.88
C GLU A 275 -2.54 12.21 -34.27
N LEU A 276 -3.04 11.83 -33.09
CA LEU A 276 -2.79 10.52 -32.51
C LEU A 276 -3.87 9.51 -32.93
N PRO A 277 -3.52 8.20 -33.01
CA PRO A 277 -4.48 7.16 -33.35
C PRO A 277 -5.63 7.12 -32.34
N ASN A 278 -6.77 6.61 -32.78
CA ASN A 278 -7.86 6.29 -31.87
C ASN A 278 -7.60 4.93 -31.23
N LEU A 279 -7.85 4.81 -29.93
CA LEU A 279 -8.07 3.52 -29.30
C LEU A 279 -9.52 3.15 -29.61
N SER A 280 -9.74 2.22 -30.54
CA SER A 280 -11.08 1.90 -31.00
C SER A 280 -11.31 0.41 -31.01
N PHE A 281 -12.39 0.02 -30.35
CA PHE A 281 -12.87 -1.35 -30.30
C PHE A 281 -14.29 -1.38 -30.88
N ALA A 282 -14.65 -2.48 -31.53
CA ALA A 282 -16.00 -2.65 -32.04
C ALA A 282 -17.02 -2.51 -30.90
N GLN A 283 -18.08 -1.72 -31.12
CA GLN A 283 -19.16 -1.46 -30.15
C GLN A 283 -18.72 -0.72 -28.87
N ALA A 284 -17.52 -0.16 -28.81
CA ALA A 284 -17.09 0.69 -27.70
C ALA A 284 -17.26 2.18 -28.06
N LYS A 285 -17.63 3.02 -27.09
CA LYS A 285 -17.47 4.48 -27.20
C LYS A 285 -16.06 4.85 -26.79
N SER A 286 -15.43 5.76 -27.51
CA SER A 286 -14.04 6.14 -27.24
C SER A 286 -13.85 7.64 -27.30
N ALA A 287 -12.94 8.15 -26.47
CA ALA A 287 -12.50 9.54 -26.47
C ALA A 287 -10.98 9.61 -26.31
N LYS A 288 -10.38 10.71 -26.74
CA LYS A 288 -8.95 10.99 -26.59
C LYS A 288 -8.72 12.43 -26.21
N PHE A 289 -7.63 12.66 -25.49
CA PHE A 289 -7.19 13.96 -25.01
C PHE A 289 -5.69 14.07 -25.16
N MET A 290 -5.22 15.26 -25.52
CA MET A 290 -3.82 15.59 -25.65
C MET A 290 -3.56 16.99 -25.12
N GLU A 291 -2.45 17.15 -24.42
CA GLU A 291 -1.95 18.44 -23.98
C GLU A 291 -0.42 18.52 -24.13
N ALA A 292 0.09 19.75 -24.24
CA ALA A 292 1.51 20.00 -24.16
C ALA A 292 1.89 20.25 -22.70
N LYS A 293 3.01 19.68 -22.27
CA LYS A 293 3.64 19.97 -20.97
C LYS A 293 5.10 20.30 -21.16
N ASP A 294 5.62 21.19 -20.33
CA ASP A 294 7.04 21.43 -20.26
C ASP A 294 7.63 20.60 -19.11
N ALA A 295 8.62 19.77 -19.41
CA ALA A 295 9.41 19.06 -18.42
C ALA A 295 10.75 19.76 -18.24
N HIS A 296 11.14 19.99 -16.99
CA HIS A 296 12.40 20.59 -16.62
C HIS A 296 13.35 19.49 -16.13
N GLY A 297 14.45 19.26 -16.85
CA GLY A 297 15.48 18.31 -16.46
C GLY A 297 16.88 18.88 -16.74
N LEU A 298 17.78 18.80 -15.75
CA LEU A 298 19.19 19.21 -15.85
C LEU A 298 19.41 20.55 -16.59
N GLY A 299 18.60 21.57 -16.27
CA GLY A 299 18.71 22.91 -16.88
C GLY A 299 18.14 23.04 -18.30
N THR A 300 17.64 21.96 -18.91
CA THR A 300 16.99 21.97 -20.21
C THR A 300 15.47 21.84 -20.09
N LYS A 301 14.76 22.65 -20.88
CA LYS A 301 13.30 22.62 -20.98
C LYS A 301 12.92 21.77 -22.19
N THR A 302 12.33 20.60 -21.94
CA THR A 302 11.85 19.71 -23.01
C THR A 302 10.33 19.78 -23.07
N ARG A 303 9.79 19.99 -24.26
CA ARG A 303 8.34 19.98 -24.46
C ARG A 303 7.85 18.55 -24.71
N LEU A 304 6.98 18.08 -23.84
CA LEU A 304 6.34 16.78 -23.89
C LEU A 304 4.90 16.91 -24.40
N THR A 305 4.41 15.84 -25.03
CA THR A 305 3.00 15.62 -25.31
C THR A 305 2.49 14.57 -24.34
N ASP A 306 1.53 14.96 -23.50
CA ASP A 306 0.78 14.04 -22.66
C ASP A 306 -0.49 13.65 -23.40
N ALA A 307 -0.66 12.35 -23.62
CA ALA A 307 -1.79 11.82 -24.36
C ALA A 307 -2.53 10.78 -23.53
N LYS A 308 -3.87 10.85 -23.57
CA LYS A 308 -4.78 9.96 -22.85
C LYS A 308 -5.89 9.50 -23.78
N TRP A 309 -6.28 8.24 -23.64
CA TRP A 309 -7.41 7.63 -24.32
C TRP A 309 -8.30 6.94 -23.30
N VAL A 310 -9.59 6.85 -23.63
CA VAL A 310 -10.56 6.03 -22.93
C VAL A 310 -11.43 5.34 -23.95
N SER A 311 -11.72 4.06 -23.73
CA SER A 311 -12.73 3.28 -24.44
C SER A 311 -13.62 2.59 -23.42
N ALA A 312 -14.93 2.78 -23.53
CA ALA A 312 -15.93 2.17 -22.67
C ALA A 312 -16.86 1.25 -23.48
N ARG A 313 -17.17 0.07 -22.94
CA ARG A 313 -18.09 -0.91 -23.53
C ARG A 313 -18.86 -1.60 -22.41
N GLY A 314 -20.15 -1.28 -22.26
CA GLY A 314 -20.89 -1.53 -21.02
C GLY A 314 -20.19 -0.89 -19.82
N ASP A 315 -20.06 -1.65 -18.73
CA ASP A 315 -19.43 -1.22 -17.47
C ASP A 315 -17.90 -1.38 -17.46
N TRP A 316 -17.32 -1.90 -18.55
CA TRP A 316 -15.88 -2.06 -18.69
C TRP A 316 -15.25 -0.82 -19.32
N ILE A 317 -14.09 -0.45 -18.80
CA ILE A 317 -13.33 0.72 -19.23
C ILE A 317 -11.88 0.30 -19.51
N VAL A 318 -11.37 0.72 -20.66
CA VAL A 318 -9.94 0.67 -20.99
C VAL A 318 -9.45 2.11 -21.14
N GLU A 319 -8.62 2.56 -20.19
CA GLU A 319 -7.88 3.81 -20.31
C GLU A 319 -6.47 3.51 -20.80
N ALA A 320 -5.88 4.42 -21.59
CA ALA A 320 -4.48 4.38 -21.96
C ALA A 320 -3.86 5.75 -21.76
N GLN A 321 -2.60 5.82 -21.34
CA GLN A 321 -1.88 7.08 -21.20
C GLN A 321 -0.39 6.93 -21.53
N THR A 322 0.20 8.00 -22.06
CA THR A 322 1.63 8.09 -22.38
C THR A 322 2.09 9.55 -22.31
N SER A 323 3.38 9.75 -22.09
CA SER A 323 4.08 11.02 -22.31
C SER A 323 5.29 10.80 -23.21
N PHE A 324 5.55 11.70 -24.15
CA PHE A 324 6.70 11.61 -25.06
C PHE A 324 7.15 12.98 -25.57
N ASN A 325 8.40 13.08 -26.03
CA ASN A 325 8.94 14.33 -26.59
C ASN A 325 8.14 14.77 -27.84
N GLN A 326 7.66 16.02 -27.84
CA GLN A 326 6.83 16.56 -28.92
C GLN A 326 7.52 16.54 -30.29
N GLN A 327 8.85 16.63 -30.34
CA GLN A 327 9.62 16.53 -31.59
C GLN A 327 9.45 15.16 -32.27
N ARG A 328 9.11 14.13 -31.50
CA ARG A 328 8.96 12.75 -31.96
C ARG A 328 7.51 12.32 -32.17
N HIS A 329 6.60 13.28 -32.30
CA HIS A 329 5.16 13.01 -32.40
C HIS A 329 4.80 11.98 -33.48
N LYS A 330 5.37 12.09 -34.69
CA LYS A 330 5.09 11.15 -35.79
C LYS A 330 5.55 9.72 -35.50
N GLU A 331 6.71 9.58 -34.85
CA GLU A 331 7.26 8.28 -34.46
C GLU A 331 6.41 7.64 -33.35
N ALA A 332 6.07 8.42 -32.33
CA ALA A 332 5.18 8.01 -31.25
C ALA A 332 3.81 7.58 -31.80
N ALA A 333 3.18 8.38 -32.66
CA ALA A 333 1.89 8.07 -33.27
C ALA A 333 1.91 6.74 -34.04
N ARG A 334 2.96 6.47 -34.82
CA ARG A 334 3.14 5.19 -35.54
C ARG A 334 3.31 4.02 -34.57
N ALA A 335 4.19 4.16 -33.58
CA ALA A 335 4.41 3.11 -32.59
C ALA A 335 3.12 2.78 -31.84
N ILE A 336 2.39 3.78 -31.36
CA ILE A 336 1.12 3.61 -30.63
C ILE A 336 0.07 2.94 -31.52
N THR A 337 -0.01 3.31 -32.80
CA THR A 337 -0.94 2.70 -33.77
C THR A 337 -0.71 1.18 -33.87
N ILE A 338 0.56 0.75 -33.94
CA ILE A 338 0.90 -0.67 -34.01
C ILE A 338 0.42 -1.39 -32.75
N LEU A 339 0.73 -0.87 -31.56
CA LEU A 339 0.30 -1.50 -30.31
C LEU A 339 -1.23 -1.59 -30.22
N PHE A 340 -1.94 -0.50 -30.49
CA PHE A 340 -3.41 -0.46 -30.43
C PHE A 340 -4.06 -1.47 -31.38
N SER A 341 -3.49 -1.68 -32.58
CA SER A 341 -4.01 -2.66 -33.55
C SER A 341 -3.90 -4.12 -33.08
N THR A 342 -2.99 -4.39 -32.13
CA THR A 342 -2.73 -5.74 -31.61
C THR A 342 -3.46 -6.08 -30.32
N VAL A 343 -3.94 -5.07 -29.57
CA VAL A 343 -4.81 -5.29 -28.42
C VAL A 343 -6.20 -5.70 -28.91
N LYS A 344 -6.73 -6.82 -28.41
CA LYS A 344 -8.04 -7.35 -28.84
C LYS A 344 -9.03 -7.29 -27.67
N TRP A 345 -10.21 -6.76 -27.96
CA TRP A 345 -11.34 -6.74 -27.02
C TRP A 345 -12.65 -7.23 -27.68
N PRO A 346 -12.76 -8.54 -27.99
CA PRO A 346 -13.91 -9.10 -28.70
C PRO A 346 -15.25 -8.94 -27.97
N LYS A 347 -15.27 -9.06 -26.63
CA LYS A 347 -16.48 -9.03 -25.81
C LYS A 347 -16.25 -8.26 -24.51
N ALA A 348 -17.33 -7.75 -23.92
CA ALA A 348 -17.32 -7.13 -22.59
C ALA A 348 -18.52 -7.70 -21.81
N PRO A 349 -18.34 -8.76 -21.01
CA PRO A 349 -19.44 -9.40 -20.31
C PRO A 349 -19.92 -8.53 -19.14
N LYS A 350 -21.23 -8.52 -18.90
CA LYS A 350 -21.81 -7.96 -17.68
C LYS A 350 -21.57 -8.93 -16.53
N LEU A 351 -21.13 -8.41 -15.38
CA LEU A 351 -20.72 -9.24 -14.24
C LEU A 351 -21.78 -9.41 -13.16
N TYR A 352 -22.89 -8.66 -13.25
CA TYR A 352 -24.01 -8.76 -12.32
C TYR A 352 -25.32 -9.01 -13.07
N GLN A 353 -26.20 -9.80 -12.47
CA GLN A 353 -27.49 -10.15 -13.07
C GLN A 353 -28.51 -9.03 -12.86
N SER A 354 -29.09 -8.97 -11.65
CA SER A 354 -30.14 -8.03 -11.26
C SER A 354 -29.69 -7.02 -10.22
N LYS A 355 -28.69 -7.35 -9.40
CA LYS A 355 -28.21 -6.52 -8.30
C LYS A 355 -26.69 -6.41 -8.35
N MET A 356 -26.18 -5.22 -8.10
CA MET A 356 -24.74 -4.93 -8.09
C MET A 356 -24.00 -5.66 -6.97
N MET A 357 -22.71 -5.95 -7.18
CA MET A 357 -21.91 -6.66 -6.18
C MET A 357 -21.77 -5.84 -4.90
N SER A 358 -21.60 -4.52 -5.01
CA SER A 358 -21.56 -3.61 -3.84
C SER A 358 -22.82 -3.73 -2.98
N SER A 359 -23.99 -3.85 -3.61
CA SER A 359 -25.27 -4.01 -2.92
C SER A 359 -25.46 -5.42 -2.34
N HIS A 360 -24.84 -6.44 -2.95
CA HIS A 360 -24.79 -7.79 -2.39
C HIS A 360 -23.94 -7.82 -1.12
N LEU A 361 -22.70 -7.33 -1.21
CA LEU A 361 -21.75 -7.29 -0.08
C LEU A 361 -22.30 -6.47 1.08
N PHE A 362 -22.89 -5.30 0.81
CA PHE A 362 -23.54 -4.49 1.84
C PHE A 362 -24.68 -5.24 2.56
N GLY A 363 -25.48 -6.01 1.83
CA GLY A 363 -26.55 -6.81 2.42
C GLY A 363 -26.01 -7.94 3.31
N VAL A 364 -24.97 -8.64 2.86
CA VAL A 364 -24.31 -9.69 3.63
C VAL A 364 -23.68 -9.12 4.90
N GLU A 365 -22.94 -8.00 4.79
CA GLU A 365 -22.31 -7.34 5.92
C GLU A 365 -23.33 -6.82 6.93
N THR A 366 -24.42 -6.20 6.46
CA THR A 366 -25.50 -5.72 7.33
C THR A 366 -26.09 -6.86 8.14
N GLU A 367 -26.42 -7.98 7.50
CA GLU A 367 -27.00 -9.14 8.18
C GLU A 367 -25.99 -9.80 9.14
N LEU A 368 -24.72 -9.89 8.73
CA LEU A 368 -23.65 -10.43 9.57
C LEU A 368 -23.46 -9.59 10.83
N ASN A 369 -23.66 -8.27 10.73
CA ASN A 369 -23.58 -7.33 11.84
C ASN A 369 -24.86 -7.24 12.69
N ASP A 370 -25.99 -7.76 12.22
CA ASP A 370 -27.25 -7.78 12.98
C ASP A 370 -27.32 -8.93 13.99
N TYR A 371 -26.47 -9.95 13.83
CA TYR A 371 -26.23 -11.05 14.80
C TYR A 371 -27.43 -11.93 15.16
N ARG A 372 -28.59 -11.68 14.57
CA ARG A 372 -29.84 -12.38 14.86
C ARG A 372 -30.11 -13.54 13.93
N ASN A 373 -29.59 -13.52 12.69
CA ASN A 373 -29.94 -14.51 11.68
C ASN A 373 -28.76 -14.90 10.76
N TYR A 374 -27.89 -15.78 11.27
CA TYR A 374 -26.77 -16.31 10.51
C TYR A 374 -27.17 -17.16 9.29
N LEU A 375 -28.37 -17.76 9.29
CA LEU A 375 -28.90 -18.47 8.11
C LEU A 375 -29.21 -17.49 6.96
N GLN A 376 -29.65 -16.28 7.28
CA GLN A 376 -29.86 -15.23 6.29
C GLN A 376 -28.54 -14.74 5.71
N VAL A 377 -27.47 -14.62 6.52
CA VAL A 377 -26.12 -14.33 6.03
C VAL A 377 -25.69 -15.35 4.97
N MET A 378 -25.85 -16.64 5.25
CA MET A 378 -25.52 -17.72 4.32
C MET A 378 -26.32 -17.59 3.01
N THR A 379 -27.63 -17.37 3.12
CA THR A 379 -28.52 -17.22 1.95
C THR A 379 -28.12 -16.03 1.07
N LEU A 380 -27.81 -14.88 1.67
CA LEU A 380 -27.39 -13.68 0.94
C LEU A 380 -26.01 -13.89 0.30
N ALA A 381 -25.09 -14.54 1.00
CA ALA A 381 -23.75 -14.82 0.50
C ALA A 381 -23.76 -15.81 -0.68
N ASP A 382 -24.55 -16.88 -0.61
CA ASP A 382 -24.73 -17.85 -1.71
C ASP A 382 -25.32 -17.19 -2.97
N LEU A 383 -26.23 -16.23 -2.80
CA LEU A 383 -26.74 -15.44 -3.92
C LEU A 383 -25.65 -14.55 -4.52
N ALA A 384 -24.87 -13.87 -3.67
CA ALA A 384 -23.77 -13.00 -4.10
C ALA A 384 -22.64 -13.77 -4.81
N LEU A 385 -22.33 -15.00 -4.36
CA LEU A 385 -21.29 -15.84 -4.95
C LEU A 385 -21.50 -16.15 -6.44
N LYS A 386 -22.74 -16.08 -6.93
CA LYS A 386 -23.06 -16.32 -8.35
C LYS A 386 -22.51 -15.23 -9.27
N ASP A 387 -22.35 -14.01 -8.75
CA ASP A 387 -21.88 -12.84 -9.49
C ASP A 387 -20.44 -12.45 -9.08
N ALA A 388 -19.90 -13.10 -8.04
CA ALA A 388 -18.56 -12.84 -7.51
C ALA A 388 -17.47 -13.49 -8.39
N VAL A 389 -16.51 -12.68 -8.81
CA VAL A 389 -15.44 -13.10 -9.73
C VAL A 389 -14.06 -12.63 -9.29
N PHE A 390 -13.98 -11.55 -8.51
CA PHE A 390 -12.71 -11.01 -7.99
C PHE A 390 -12.31 -11.70 -6.67
N PRO A 391 -10.99 -11.86 -6.40
CA PRO A 391 -10.53 -12.54 -5.19
C PRO A 391 -10.97 -11.83 -3.90
N GLY A 392 -11.05 -10.49 -3.88
CA GLY A 392 -11.59 -9.75 -2.74
C GLY A 392 -13.04 -10.10 -2.41
N GLU A 393 -13.90 -10.15 -3.43
CA GLU A 393 -15.33 -10.51 -3.26
C GLU A 393 -15.48 -11.94 -2.75
N LEU A 394 -14.74 -12.87 -3.35
CA LEU A 394 -14.73 -14.26 -2.94
C LEU A 394 -14.21 -14.41 -1.50
N SER A 395 -13.19 -13.64 -1.12
CA SER A 395 -12.64 -13.65 0.24
C SER A 395 -13.67 -13.18 1.26
N GLU A 396 -14.31 -12.04 1.01
CA GLU A 396 -15.35 -11.48 1.90
C GLU A 396 -16.55 -12.41 2.06
N LEU A 397 -17.06 -12.98 0.96
CA LEU A 397 -18.21 -13.88 1.00
C LEU A 397 -17.88 -15.19 1.74
N ASN A 398 -16.72 -15.80 1.47
CA ASN A 398 -16.29 -16.99 2.22
C ASN A 398 -16.06 -16.66 3.71
N ALA A 399 -15.53 -15.47 4.03
CA ALA A 399 -15.34 -15.03 5.41
C ALA A 399 -16.69 -14.88 6.14
N ALA A 400 -17.66 -14.20 5.52
CA ALA A 400 -18.99 -14.01 6.07
C ALA A 400 -19.70 -15.36 6.32
N MET A 401 -19.65 -16.27 5.34
CA MET A 401 -20.21 -17.62 5.48
C MET A 401 -19.49 -18.42 6.58
N GLY A 402 -18.16 -18.34 6.65
CA GLY A 402 -17.37 -19.02 7.67
C GLY A 402 -17.71 -18.56 9.08
N MET A 403 -17.86 -17.24 9.28
CA MET A 403 -18.32 -16.68 10.55
C MET A 403 -19.76 -17.08 10.88
N ALA A 404 -20.67 -17.08 9.90
CA ALA A 404 -22.03 -17.54 10.10
C ALA A 404 -22.06 -19.03 10.53
N GLN A 405 -21.30 -19.89 9.87
CA GLN A 405 -21.18 -21.32 10.23
C GLN A 405 -20.59 -21.51 11.63
N TYR A 406 -19.62 -20.67 12.03
CA TYR A 406 -19.08 -20.69 13.38
C TYR A 406 -20.19 -20.48 14.42
N HIS A 407 -21.01 -19.44 14.24
CA HIS A 407 -22.13 -19.13 15.14
C HIS A 407 -23.28 -20.14 15.08
N LEU A 408 -23.39 -20.89 13.98
CA LEU A 408 -24.30 -22.03 13.85
C LEU A 408 -23.71 -23.32 14.45
N ASN A 409 -22.60 -23.24 15.19
CA ASN A 409 -21.87 -24.35 15.80
C ASN A 409 -21.31 -25.38 14.80
N ASN A 410 -21.15 -25.02 13.52
CA ASN A 410 -20.56 -25.86 12.49
C ASN A 410 -19.08 -25.49 12.26
N ARG A 411 -18.23 -25.82 13.25
CA ARG A 411 -16.81 -25.41 13.28
C ARG A 411 -15.98 -25.94 12.11
N GLN A 412 -16.28 -27.14 11.60
CA GLN A 412 -15.53 -27.74 10.49
C GLN A 412 -15.80 -27.03 9.16
N GLU A 413 -17.06 -26.66 8.90
CA GLU A 413 -17.40 -25.88 7.70
C GLU A 413 -16.88 -24.45 7.83
N ALA A 414 -17.02 -23.84 9.03
CA ALA A 414 -16.45 -22.53 9.33
C ALA A 414 -14.95 -22.49 8.99
N LYS A 415 -14.19 -23.46 9.49
CA LYS A 415 -12.76 -23.61 9.21
C LYS A 415 -12.47 -23.64 7.71
N THR A 416 -13.19 -24.50 6.97
CA THR A 416 -12.99 -24.68 5.52
C THR A 416 -13.24 -23.38 4.74
N LEU A 417 -14.29 -22.65 5.08
CA LEU A 417 -14.64 -21.38 4.43
C LEU A 417 -13.67 -20.26 4.80
N LEU A 418 -13.27 -20.17 6.07
CA LEU A 418 -12.29 -19.18 6.53
C LEU A 418 -10.91 -19.44 5.94
N ASP A 419 -10.48 -20.69 5.79
CA ASP A 419 -9.25 -21.05 5.08
C ASP A 419 -9.28 -20.60 3.62
N ARG A 420 -10.41 -20.78 2.92
CA ARG A 420 -10.59 -20.27 1.55
C ARG A 420 -10.52 -18.74 1.51
N ALA A 421 -11.15 -18.06 2.47
CA ALA A 421 -11.11 -16.60 2.54
C ALA A 421 -9.68 -16.09 2.74
N MET A 422 -8.92 -16.70 3.67
CA MET A 422 -7.54 -16.32 3.95
C MET A 422 -6.60 -16.63 2.77
N ALA A 423 -6.81 -17.75 2.07
CA ALA A 423 -6.02 -18.11 0.89
C ALA A 423 -6.19 -17.10 -0.27
N LEU A 424 -7.31 -16.38 -0.34
CA LEU A 424 -7.56 -15.38 -1.37
C LEU A 424 -6.87 -14.03 -1.12
N GLU A 425 -6.38 -13.79 0.10
CA GLU A 425 -5.66 -12.55 0.46
C GLU A 425 -4.42 -12.34 -0.41
N GLU A 426 -3.72 -13.43 -0.78
CA GLU A 426 -2.49 -13.32 -1.57
C GLU A 426 -2.71 -12.71 -2.97
N TYR A 427 -3.96 -12.66 -3.43
CA TYR A 427 -4.40 -12.08 -4.69
C TYR A 427 -5.14 -10.73 -4.53
N GLY A 428 -5.49 -10.35 -3.30
CA GLY A 428 -6.15 -9.09 -2.98
C GLY A 428 -5.16 -7.93 -3.14
N GLY A 429 -5.58 -6.86 -3.81
CA GLY A 429 -4.75 -5.68 -4.08
C GLY A 429 -4.35 -4.92 -2.80
N SER A 430 -3.91 -3.67 -2.94
CA SER A 430 -3.41 -2.84 -1.83
C SER A 430 -4.49 -2.36 -0.83
N TYR A 431 -5.66 -3.01 -0.80
CA TYR A 431 -6.76 -2.71 0.11
C TYR A 431 -6.75 -3.63 1.32
N PRO A 432 -6.39 -3.14 2.52
CA PRO A 432 -6.57 -3.89 3.75
C PRO A 432 -8.00 -3.71 4.27
N TYR A 433 -9.05 -4.16 3.58
CA TYR A 433 -10.40 -4.21 4.15
C TYR A 433 -11.21 -5.39 3.58
N GLY A 434 -12.12 -5.93 4.39
CA GLY A 434 -13.05 -7.00 4.01
C GLY A 434 -12.86 -8.27 4.84
N LEU A 435 -13.39 -8.28 6.07
CA LEU A 435 -13.50 -9.43 7.00
C LEU A 435 -12.25 -10.28 7.29
N TYR A 436 -11.10 -10.04 6.65
CA TYR A 436 -9.91 -10.89 6.69
C TYR A 436 -9.33 -11.02 8.10
N ARG A 437 -9.25 -9.88 8.80
CA ARG A 437 -8.79 -9.84 10.18
C ARG A 437 -9.72 -10.66 11.08
N GLN A 438 -11.03 -10.52 10.88
CA GLN A 438 -12.03 -11.34 11.55
C GLN A 438 -11.86 -12.82 11.18
N SER A 439 -11.53 -13.15 9.93
CA SER A 439 -11.22 -14.54 9.55
C SER A 439 -10.08 -15.13 10.38
N ILE A 440 -8.98 -14.38 10.58
CA ILE A 440 -7.87 -14.83 11.43
C ILE A 440 -8.34 -15.01 12.88
N GLN A 441 -9.15 -14.10 13.42
CA GLN A 441 -9.67 -14.17 14.78
C GLN A 441 -10.53 -15.44 15.00
N TYR A 442 -11.45 -15.72 14.08
CA TYR A 442 -12.30 -16.91 14.14
C TYR A 442 -11.49 -18.20 13.92
N MET A 443 -10.52 -18.20 13.00
CA MET A 443 -9.63 -19.35 12.81
C MET A 443 -8.75 -19.65 14.01
N ALA A 444 -8.26 -18.61 14.69
CA ALA A 444 -7.52 -18.77 15.94
C ALA A 444 -8.39 -19.44 17.00
N ASP A 445 -9.62 -18.95 17.15
CA ASP A 445 -10.57 -19.48 18.12
C ASP A 445 -10.95 -20.95 17.84
N ILE A 446 -11.24 -21.28 16.57
CA ILE A 446 -11.43 -22.68 16.14
C ILE A 446 -10.20 -23.54 16.49
N ALA A 447 -8.98 -23.06 16.24
CA ALA A 447 -7.77 -23.78 16.58
C ALA A 447 -7.63 -24.05 18.08
N TRP A 448 -8.00 -23.09 18.93
CA TRP A 448 -8.02 -23.28 20.39
C TRP A 448 -9.02 -24.36 20.82
N HIS A 449 -10.23 -24.35 20.28
CA HIS A 449 -11.25 -25.36 20.61
C HIS A 449 -10.91 -26.77 20.09
N GLU A 450 -10.16 -26.86 18.99
CA GLU A 450 -9.64 -28.13 18.46
C GLU A 450 -8.36 -28.62 19.19
N GLY A 451 -7.86 -27.87 20.18
CA GLY A 451 -6.63 -28.20 20.89
C GLY A 451 -5.34 -27.94 20.09
N ARG A 452 -5.43 -27.26 18.93
CA ARG A 452 -4.30 -26.84 18.10
C ARG A 452 -3.67 -25.54 18.63
N THR A 453 -3.24 -25.57 19.88
CA THR A 453 -2.82 -24.38 20.65
C THR A 453 -1.69 -23.59 19.97
N ALA A 454 -0.65 -24.26 19.45
CA ALA A 454 0.46 -23.58 18.78
C ALA A 454 0.02 -22.77 17.53
N GLU A 455 -0.98 -23.27 16.80
CA GLU A 455 -1.54 -22.55 15.65
C GLU A 455 -2.42 -21.39 16.10
N GLY A 456 -3.28 -21.61 17.10
CA GLY A 456 -4.09 -20.56 17.71
C GLY A 456 -3.26 -19.41 18.29
N GLU A 457 -2.12 -19.72 18.93
CA GLU A 457 -1.14 -18.74 19.41
C GLU A 457 -0.56 -17.91 18.26
N LYS A 458 -0.10 -18.57 17.19
CA LYS A 458 0.46 -17.91 16.01
C LYS A 458 -0.56 -16.99 15.31
N LEU A 459 -1.81 -17.43 15.20
CA LEU A 459 -2.88 -16.64 14.60
C LEU A 459 -3.25 -15.44 15.48
N ASN A 460 -3.38 -15.60 16.79
CA ASN A 460 -3.60 -14.48 17.71
C ASN A 460 -2.43 -13.48 17.72
N GLN A 461 -1.19 -13.96 17.63
CA GLN A 461 -0.02 -13.10 17.47
C GLN A 461 -0.12 -12.26 16.18
N ARG A 462 -0.58 -12.85 15.07
CA ARG A 462 -0.80 -12.12 13.81
C ARG A 462 -1.87 -11.04 13.95
N VAL A 463 -2.96 -11.32 14.67
CA VAL A 463 -4.01 -10.32 14.97
C VAL A 463 -3.45 -9.16 15.80
N LEU A 464 -2.71 -9.46 16.87
CA LEU A 464 -2.10 -8.47 17.74
C LEU A 464 -1.10 -7.57 16.99
N LEU A 465 -0.18 -8.19 16.24
CA LEU A 465 0.89 -7.50 15.52
C LEU A 465 0.44 -6.88 14.19
N SER A 466 -0.83 -7.03 13.80
CA SER A 466 -1.41 -6.29 12.68
C SER A 466 -1.41 -4.77 12.91
N ARG A 467 -1.20 -4.34 14.16
CA ARG A 467 -0.97 -2.94 14.53
C ARG A 467 0.36 -2.82 15.27
N PRO A 468 1.12 -1.73 15.05
CA PRO A 468 2.36 -1.50 15.79
C PRO A 468 2.07 -1.34 17.28
N LEU A 469 2.82 -2.05 18.09
CA LEU A 469 2.82 -1.85 19.54
C LEU A 469 3.54 -0.52 19.85
N ALA A 470 3.08 0.18 20.89
CA ALA A 470 3.83 1.33 21.39
C ALA A 470 5.22 0.88 21.87
N HIS A 471 6.23 1.75 21.74
CA HIS A 471 7.65 1.45 21.99
C HIS A 471 7.99 0.83 23.36
N VAL A 472 7.11 0.96 24.35
CA VAL A 472 7.26 0.38 25.71
C VAL A 472 6.74 -1.04 25.83
N TRP A 473 6.21 -1.62 24.75
CA TRP A 473 5.66 -2.97 24.65
C TRP A 473 6.42 -3.78 23.62
N ALA A 474 6.71 -5.02 23.97
CA ALA A 474 7.33 -5.99 23.09
C ALA A 474 6.65 -7.35 23.27
N MET A 475 6.83 -8.25 22.30
CA MET A 475 6.52 -9.66 22.52
C MET A 475 7.50 -10.22 23.56
N GLY A 476 6.99 -11.03 24.49
CA GLY A 476 7.84 -11.81 25.39
C GLY A 476 8.60 -12.91 24.66
N ASP A 477 9.60 -13.50 25.32
CA ASP A 477 10.55 -14.45 24.70
C ASP A 477 9.86 -15.70 24.12
N ASN A 478 8.76 -16.13 24.73
CA ASN A 478 7.96 -17.26 24.25
C ASN A 478 6.88 -16.86 23.22
N SER A 479 6.78 -15.59 22.84
CA SER A 479 5.75 -15.03 21.94
C SER A 479 4.29 -15.28 22.36
N ARG A 480 4.04 -15.67 23.62
CA ARG A 480 2.70 -15.95 24.18
C ARG A 480 2.10 -14.81 24.99
N ALA A 481 2.88 -13.76 25.18
CA ALA A 481 2.44 -12.58 25.91
C ALA A 481 3.11 -11.32 25.34
N VAL A 482 2.46 -10.19 25.59
CA VAL A 482 3.06 -8.86 25.40
C VAL A 482 3.56 -8.39 26.74
N VAL A 483 4.82 -7.95 26.77
CA VAL A 483 5.49 -7.51 27.98
C VAL A 483 5.82 -6.03 27.87
N SER A 484 5.63 -5.31 28.98
CA SER A 484 6.18 -3.97 29.15
C SER A 484 7.21 -3.98 30.26
N GLN A 485 8.47 -3.67 29.93
CA GLN A 485 9.51 -3.47 30.94
C GLN A 485 9.24 -2.19 31.76
N LYS A 486 8.75 -1.13 31.11
CA LYS A 486 8.38 0.14 31.76
C LYS A 486 7.33 -0.07 32.85
N TYR A 487 6.28 -0.86 32.54
CA TYR A 487 5.18 -1.09 33.47
C TYR A 487 5.31 -2.39 34.26
N GLY A 488 6.29 -3.26 33.98
CA GLY A 488 6.37 -4.59 34.61
C GLY A 488 5.10 -5.41 34.44
N ILE A 489 4.47 -5.34 33.25
CA ILE A 489 3.20 -6.00 32.94
C ILE A 489 3.43 -7.09 31.89
N VAL A 490 2.78 -8.23 32.08
CA VAL A 490 2.69 -9.33 31.13
C VAL A 490 1.22 -9.53 30.77
N LEU A 491 0.86 -9.35 29.51
CA LEU A 491 -0.49 -9.59 28.99
C LEU A 491 -0.47 -10.84 28.10
N PRO A 492 -1.09 -11.96 28.50
CA PRO A 492 -1.15 -13.13 27.64
C PRO A 492 -1.94 -12.82 26.36
N ILE A 493 -1.51 -13.38 25.22
CA ILE A 493 -2.21 -13.18 23.95
C ILE A 493 -3.60 -13.86 23.93
N ARG A 494 -3.83 -14.79 24.86
CA ARG A 494 -5.09 -15.51 25.08
C ARG A 494 -5.32 -15.70 26.57
N LEU A 495 -6.54 -15.40 27.03
CA LEU A 495 -7.00 -15.65 28.39
C LEU A 495 -8.38 -16.34 28.34
N GLY A 496 -8.41 -17.66 28.50
CA GLY A 496 -9.64 -18.43 28.31
C GLY A 496 -10.16 -18.27 26.88
N ASP A 497 -11.39 -17.77 26.75
CA ASP A 497 -12.05 -17.54 25.46
C ASP A 497 -11.76 -16.16 24.84
N PHE A 498 -10.92 -15.37 25.51
CA PHE A 498 -10.57 -14.02 25.08
C PHE A 498 -9.20 -13.97 24.43
N TYR A 499 -9.05 -13.31 23.29
CA TYR A 499 -7.75 -12.99 22.68
C TYR A 499 -7.42 -11.51 22.83
N LEU A 500 -6.12 -11.18 22.86
CA LEU A 500 -5.62 -9.82 23.02
C LEU A 500 -5.48 -9.09 21.67
N GLU A 501 -5.88 -7.83 21.64
CA GLU A 501 -5.74 -6.92 20.51
C GLU A 501 -5.14 -5.58 20.96
N ALA A 502 -4.30 -4.95 20.13
CA ALA A 502 -3.84 -3.57 20.34
C ALA A 502 -4.94 -2.56 19.92
N ALA A 503 -5.32 -1.64 20.82
CA ALA A 503 -6.42 -0.72 20.56
C ALA A 503 -6.05 0.42 19.59
N GLN A 504 -7.07 1.04 18.98
CA GLN A 504 -6.92 2.03 17.89
C GLN A 504 -6.36 3.41 18.29
N LYS A 505 -6.35 3.78 19.58
CA LYS A 505 -5.93 5.12 20.04
C LYS A 505 -4.88 5.03 21.13
N GLY A 506 -3.61 5.20 20.77
CA GLY A 506 -2.56 5.50 21.74
C GLY A 506 -2.66 6.97 22.15
N TYR A 507 -3.05 7.27 23.39
CA TYR A 507 -2.65 8.53 24.01
C TYR A 507 -1.15 8.48 24.32
N PRO A 508 -0.42 9.60 24.28
CA PRO A 508 1.04 9.62 24.47
C PRO A 508 1.54 9.02 25.80
N ASN A 509 0.65 8.77 26.78
CA ASN A 509 1.02 8.33 28.13
C ASN A 509 0.29 7.05 28.62
N GLY A 510 -0.42 6.30 27.77
CA GLY A 510 -1.15 5.11 28.18
C GLY A 510 -1.24 4.05 27.08
N ALA A 511 -1.15 2.78 27.47
CA ALA A 511 -1.32 1.65 26.57
C ALA A 511 -2.74 1.12 26.64
N TRP A 512 -3.35 0.93 25.48
CA TRP A 512 -4.72 0.46 25.34
C TRP A 512 -4.69 -0.90 24.66
N PHE A 513 -5.19 -1.90 25.36
CA PHE A 513 -5.40 -3.23 24.81
C PHE A 513 -6.87 -3.62 24.97
N ASP A 514 -7.36 -4.42 24.05
CA ASP A 514 -8.71 -5.00 24.13
C ASP A 514 -8.59 -6.53 24.19
N TYR A 515 -9.24 -7.15 25.17
CA TYR A 515 -9.52 -8.58 25.13
C TYR A 515 -10.88 -8.80 24.48
N HIS A 516 -10.92 -9.67 23.48
CA HIS A 516 -12.11 -9.96 22.70
C HIS A 516 -12.48 -11.44 22.80
N ASN A 517 -13.74 -11.72 23.11
CA ASN A 517 -14.32 -13.04 22.92
C ASN A 517 -14.98 -13.09 21.55
N VAL A 518 -14.60 -14.06 20.70
CA VAL A 518 -15.13 -14.19 19.33
C VAL A 518 -16.58 -14.64 19.34
N ASP A 519 -16.93 -15.55 20.24
CA ASP A 519 -18.23 -16.20 20.33
C ASP A 519 -19.31 -15.23 20.83
N THR A 520 -19.04 -14.57 21.96
CA THR A 520 -19.97 -13.62 22.58
C THR A 520 -19.83 -12.20 22.02
N ARG A 521 -18.80 -11.94 21.21
CA ARG A 521 -18.35 -10.60 20.78
C ARG A 521 -18.04 -9.64 21.93
N ARG A 522 -17.89 -10.12 23.16
CA ARG A 522 -17.55 -9.28 24.30
C ARG A 522 -16.18 -8.65 24.09
N ARG A 523 -16.09 -7.35 24.42
CA ARG A 523 -14.82 -6.62 24.48
C ARG A 523 -14.57 -6.11 25.89
N ILE A 524 -13.38 -6.38 26.41
CA ILE A 524 -12.89 -5.86 27.69
C ILE A 524 -11.66 -5.01 27.39
N THR A 525 -11.78 -3.69 27.57
CA THR A 525 -10.72 -2.73 27.31
C THR A 525 -9.86 -2.54 28.56
N LEU A 526 -8.55 -2.56 28.40
CA LEU A 526 -7.55 -2.39 29.44
C LEU A 526 -6.90 -1.01 29.31
N TYR A 527 -6.94 -0.28 30.41
CA TYR A 527 -6.24 0.98 30.61
C TYR A 527 -5.17 0.80 31.66
N ILE A 528 -3.94 1.13 31.31
CA ILE A 528 -2.79 0.99 32.21
C ILE A 528 -2.28 2.38 32.57
N LEU A 529 -2.25 2.65 33.87
CA LEU A 529 -1.81 3.91 34.45
C LEU A 529 -0.67 3.64 35.45
N ASN A 530 0.44 4.37 35.33
CA ASN A 530 1.44 4.44 36.38
C ASN A 530 1.08 5.62 37.30
N VAL A 531 0.75 5.34 38.56
CA VAL A 531 0.33 6.35 39.54
C VAL A 531 1.49 7.29 39.90
N ALA A 532 2.75 6.84 39.73
CA ALA A 532 3.94 7.67 39.90
C ALA A 532 4.14 8.70 38.78
N ASP A 533 3.55 8.49 37.59
CA ASP A 533 3.59 9.48 36.50
C ASP A 533 2.74 10.74 36.83
N PHE A 534 2.00 10.73 37.96
CA PHE A 534 1.12 11.82 38.38
C PHE A 534 1.52 12.41 39.75
N PRO A 535 1.54 13.76 39.89
CA PRO A 535 1.76 14.40 41.18
C PRO A 535 0.75 13.95 42.23
N VAL A 536 1.18 13.74 43.48
CA VAL A 536 0.37 13.19 44.57
C VAL A 536 -1.00 13.88 44.72
N GLY A 537 -1.05 15.21 44.65
CA GLY A 537 -2.29 15.99 44.72
C GLY A 537 -3.13 16.05 43.44
N LYS A 538 -2.70 15.41 42.34
CA LYS A 538 -3.42 15.33 41.06
C LYS A 538 -3.85 13.92 40.70
N ARG A 539 -3.55 12.91 41.53
CA ARG A 539 -3.87 11.50 41.28
C ARG A 539 -5.38 11.29 41.18
N GLU A 540 -6.15 11.78 42.16
CA GLU A 540 -7.61 11.69 42.17
C GLU A 540 -8.23 12.41 40.96
N GLN A 541 -7.78 13.63 40.65
CA GLN A 541 -8.24 14.37 39.47
C GLN A 541 -7.93 13.65 38.15
N ARG A 542 -6.80 12.91 38.07
CA ARG A 542 -6.40 12.17 36.88
C ARG A 542 -7.05 10.79 36.77
N PHE A 543 -7.36 10.15 37.88
CA PHE A 543 -8.30 9.02 37.94
C PHE A 543 -9.67 9.46 37.42
N SER A 544 -10.18 10.58 37.93
CA SER A 544 -11.42 11.19 37.44
C SER A 544 -11.30 11.63 35.99
N TYR A 545 -10.12 12.01 35.49
CA TYR A 545 -9.88 12.33 34.07
C TYR A 545 -9.74 11.09 33.18
N ALA A 546 -9.24 9.96 33.68
CA ALA A 546 -9.27 8.68 32.96
C ALA A 546 -10.72 8.16 32.86
N PHE A 547 -11.48 8.32 33.95
CA PHE A 547 -12.93 8.09 33.99
C PHE A 547 -13.69 9.06 33.07
N ALA A 548 -13.43 10.37 33.16
CA ALA A 548 -14.11 11.42 32.40
C ALA A 548 -13.59 11.56 30.96
N GLY A 549 -12.39 11.09 30.64
CA GLY A 549 -11.91 11.04 29.26
C GLY A 549 -12.74 10.08 28.42
N GLU A 550 -13.15 8.95 29.03
CA GLU A 550 -13.85 7.87 28.35
C GLU A 550 -15.36 7.86 28.58
N LEU A 551 -15.81 8.29 29.75
CA LEU A 551 -17.24 8.47 30.05
C LEU A 551 -17.70 9.93 29.90
N GLY A 552 -16.80 10.92 30.02
CA GLY A 552 -17.14 12.34 30.17
C GLY A 552 -17.58 13.08 28.92
N ARG A 553 -17.36 12.54 27.71
CA ARG A 553 -18.11 13.06 26.54
C ARG A 553 -19.60 12.73 26.56
N ARG A 554 -20.06 11.89 27.50
CA ARG A 554 -21.48 11.56 27.70
C ARG A 554 -21.98 11.82 29.13
N LEU A 555 -21.10 12.02 30.12
CA LEU A 555 -21.45 12.29 31.53
C LEU A 555 -21.66 13.76 31.92
N ASP A 556 -21.44 14.72 31.03
CA ASP A 556 -21.52 16.16 31.37
C ASP A 556 -22.88 16.65 31.91
N ASN A 557 -23.95 15.83 31.84
CA ASN A 557 -25.27 16.14 32.41
C ASN A 557 -25.74 15.19 33.54
N ALA A 558 -24.87 14.34 34.09
CA ALA A 558 -25.24 13.42 35.17
C ALA A 558 -25.36 14.15 36.53
N VAL A 559 -26.47 14.85 36.73
CA VAL A 559 -26.91 15.28 38.06
C VAL A 559 -27.46 14.05 38.77
N SER A 560 -26.79 13.61 39.84
CA SER A 560 -27.29 12.75 40.95
C SER A 560 -26.92 11.26 41.06
N SER A 561 -26.01 10.67 40.28
CA SER A 561 -25.38 9.42 40.70
C SER A 561 -24.14 9.72 41.53
N THR A 562 -24.19 9.42 42.83
CA THR A 562 -23.05 9.46 43.75
C THR A 562 -22.05 8.38 43.33
N MET A 563 -21.20 8.69 42.35
CA MET A 563 -19.89 8.04 42.25
C MET A 563 -19.13 8.43 43.52
N THR A 564 -19.11 7.55 44.51
CA THR A 564 -18.17 7.69 45.62
C THR A 564 -16.79 7.45 45.02
N TYR A 565 -16.07 8.54 44.74
CA TYR A 565 -14.70 8.49 44.22
C TYR A 565 -13.86 7.70 45.23
N ALA A 566 -13.46 6.48 44.84
CA ALA A 566 -12.52 5.73 45.65
C ALA A 566 -11.20 6.48 45.58
N ASP A 567 -10.72 6.96 46.72
CA ASP A 567 -9.33 7.39 46.85
C ASP A 567 -8.44 6.28 46.28
N ALA A 568 -7.48 6.62 45.44
CA ALA A 568 -6.55 5.68 44.85
C ALA A 568 -5.77 4.90 45.94
N SER A 569 -5.68 5.44 47.15
CA SER A 569 -5.13 4.75 48.33
C SER A 569 -6.05 3.63 48.90
N VAL A 570 -7.30 3.55 48.44
CA VAL A 570 -8.37 2.63 48.92
C VAL A 570 -8.82 1.66 47.82
N VAL A 571 -8.38 1.83 46.57
CA VAL A 571 -8.65 0.88 45.49
C VAL A 571 -7.93 -0.44 45.78
N LYS A 572 -8.71 -1.49 46.08
CA LYS A 572 -8.19 -2.85 46.26
C LYS A 572 -8.21 -3.58 44.92
N ASP A 573 -7.27 -4.50 44.76
CA ASP A 573 -7.26 -5.44 43.64
C ASP A 573 -8.58 -6.21 43.54
N GLY A 574 -9.12 -6.34 42.33
CA GLY A 574 -10.36 -7.07 42.06
C GLY A 574 -11.66 -6.33 42.39
N VAL A 575 -11.63 -5.06 42.83
CA VAL A 575 -12.86 -4.28 43.06
C VAL A 575 -13.59 -4.07 41.73
N MET A 576 -14.89 -4.41 41.69
CA MET A 576 -15.77 -4.17 40.56
C MET A 576 -16.81 -3.10 40.90
N TRP A 577 -16.99 -2.14 40.00
CA TRP A 577 -18.05 -1.15 40.05
C TRP A 577 -18.98 -1.30 38.85
N ARG A 578 -20.26 -0.99 39.06
CA ARG A 578 -21.31 -1.05 38.04
C ARG A 578 -21.99 0.30 37.93
N PHE A 579 -22.21 0.75 36.71
CA PHE A 579 -22.84 2.03 36.40
C PHE A 579 -23.90 1.82 35.32
N ASN A 580 -25.07 2.43 35.47
CA ASN A 580 -26.07 2.41 34.40
C ASN A 580 -25.61 3.31 33.25
N ALA A 581 -25.63 2.80 32.01
CA ALA A 581 -25.46 3.66 30.84
C ALA A 581 -26.72 4.51 30.61
N PHE A 582 -26.57 5.68 29.98
CA PHE A 582 -27.64 6.69 29.86
C PHE A 582 -28.94 6.16 29.23
N PRO A 583 -30.13 6.56 29.74
CA PRO A 583 -31.44 6.19 29.17
C PRO A 583 -31.71 6.72 27.75
N GLU A 584 -30.98 7.75 27.30
CA GLU A 584 -31.26 8.49 26.07
C GLU A 584 -30.59 7.92 24.82
N PHE A 585 -29.63 6.99 24.97
CA PHE A 585 -28.92 6.39 23.82
C PHE A 585 -28.96 4.86 23.76
N ASP A 586 -29.33 4.16 24.83
CA ASP A 586 -29.84 2.79 24.78
C ASP A 586 -30.29 2.40 26.20
N LYS A 587 -31.55 2.05 26.42
CA LYS A 587 -32.11 1.74 27.75
C LYS A 587 -31.64 0.39 28.33
N THR A 588 -30.59 -0.20 27.77
CA THR A 588 -30.33 -1.64 27.84
C THR A 588 -28.98 -2.02 28.45
N ASP A 589 -28.01 -1.10 28.53
CA ASP A 589 -26.64 -1.43 28.89
C ASP A 589 -26.22 -0.92 30.29
N GLU A 590 -25.48 -1.74 31.02
CA GLU A 590 -24.66 -1.41 32.19
C GLU A 590 -23.18 -1.33 31.79
N VAL A 591 -22.44 -0.40 32.40
CA VAL A 591 -20.99 -0.31 32.30
C VAL A 591 -20.37 -0.97 33.53
N VAL A 592 -19.47 -1.93 33.30
CA VAL A 592 -18.74 -2.63 34.35
C VAL A 592 -17.28 -2.20 34.30
N LEU A 593 -16.76 -1.80 35.46
CA LEU A 593 -15.36 -1.46 35.65
C LEU A 593 -14.75 -2.36 36.72
N SER A 594 -13.57 -2.88 36.46
CA SER A 594 -12.77 -3.61 37.45
C SER A 594 -11.38 -3.01 37.53
N THR A 595 -10.73 -3.10 38.69
CA THR A 595 -9.35 -2.63 38.87
C THR A 595 -8.43 -3.75 39.28
N ALA A 596 -7.19 -3.67 38.79
CA ALA A 596 -6.08 -4.40 39.35
C ALA A 596 -5.02 -3.42 39.85
N VAL A 597 -4.37 -3.73 40.98
CA VAL A 597 -3.37 -2.87 41.63
C VAL A 597 -2.10 -3.66 41.94
N LEU A 598 -0.94 -3.15 41.51
CA LEU A 598 0.38 -3.73 41.82
C LEU A 598 1.38 -2.61 42.08
N GLY A 599 1.80 -2.44 43.33
CA GLY A 599 2.70 -1.36 43.74
C GLY A 599 2.09 0.02 43.48
N ASP A 600 2.78 0.85 42.71
CA ASP A 600 2.34 2.19 42.27
C ASP A 600 1.60 2.17 40.91
N LYS A 601 1.15 1.00 40.46
CA LYS A 601 0.53 0.85 39.15
C LYS A 601 -0.93 0.44 39.32
N LEU A 602 -1.77 1.01 38.47
CA LEU A 602 -3.20 0.71 38.40
C LEU A 602 -3.53 0.28 36.98
N MET A 603 -4.27 -0.82 36.87
CA MET A 603 -4.96 -1.21 35.67
C MET A 603 -6.48 -1.07 35.86
N VAL A 604 -7.16 -0.47 34.88
CA VAL A 604 -8.61 -0.40 34.82
C VAL A 604 -9.09 -1.25 33.65
N LEU A 605 -9.96 -2.21 33.94
CA LEU A 605 -10.67 -3.02 32.96
C LEU A 605 -12.08 -2.47 32.77
N HIS A 606 -12.51 -2.35 31.52
CA HIS A 606 -13.79 -1.74 31.17
C HIS A 606 -14.54 -2.56 30.14
N THR A 607 -15.84 -2.76 30.37
CA THR A 607 -16.75 -3.38 29.40
C THR A 607 -18.18 -2.91 29.61
N ARG A 608 -19.04 -3.19 28.63
CA ARG A 608 -20.49 -2.98 28.71
C ARG A 608 -21.17 -4.33 28.74
N VAL A 609 -22.27 -4.45 29.48
CA VAL A 609 -23.12 -5.65 29.54
C VAL A 609 -24.58 -5.24 29.45
N HIS A 610 -25.43 -6.06 28.84
CA HIS A 610 -26.87 -5.79 28.78
C HIS A 610 -27.52 -6.16 30.12
N LYS A 611 -28.29 -5.25 30.71
CA LYS A 611 -28.88 -5.42 32.07
C LYS A 611 -29.77 -6.67 32.20
N ASP A 612 -30.48 -7.00 31.12
CA ASP A 612 -31.41 -8.15 31.07
C ASP A 612 -30.71 -9.48 30.69
N ARG A 613 -29.37 -9.49 30.60
CA ARG A 613 -28.57 -10.66 30.22
C ARG A 613 -27.53 -10.99 31.31
N PRO A 614 -27.95 -11.62 32.42
CA PRO A 614 -27.06 -11.92 33.55
C PRO A 614 -25.86 -12.80 33.17
N GLU A 615 -25.97 -13.58 32.10
CA GLU A 615 -24.89 -14.37 31.53
C GLU A 615 -23.69 -13.52 31.06
N GLU A 616 -23.94 -12.29 30.57
CA GLU A 616 -22.88 -11.38 30.13
C GLU A 616 -22.05 -10.89 31.32
N LEU A 617 -22.71 -10.63 32.45
CA LEU A 617 -22.03 -10.25 33.68
C LEU A 617 -21.22 -11.42 34.26
N GLN A 618 -21.75 -12.64 34.23
CA GLN A 618 -21.03 -13.84 34.67
C GLN A 618 -19.77 -14.08 33.84
N GLU A 619 -19.83 -13.85 32.52
CA GLU A 619 -18.69 -13.93 31.62
C GLU A 619 -17.58 -12.95 32.04
N VAL A 620 -17.94 -11.69 32.33
CA VAL A 620 -16.98 -10.66 32.76
C VAL A 620 -16.36 -11.00 34.12
N GLU A 621 -17.16 -11.48 35.07
CA GLU A 621 -16.66 -11.92 36.37
C GLU A 621 -15.69 -13.10 36.24
N ALA A 622 -15.97 -14.05 35.34
CA ALA A 622 -15.09 -15.17 35.06
C ALA A 622 -13.77 -14.71 34.40
N PHE A 623 -13.82 -13.72 33.51
CA PHE A 623 -12.62 -13.11 32.94
C PHE A 623 -11.76 -12.45 34.03
N VAL A 624 -12.35 -11.59 34.87
CA VAL A 624 -11.63 -10.87 35.93
C VAL A 624 -10.97 -11.84 36.91
N ARG A 625 -11.63 -12.95 37.26
CA ARG A 625 -11.03 -13.99 38.13
C ARG A 625 -9.84 -14.71 37.50
N LYS A 626 -9.83 -14.90 36.18
CA LYS A 626 -8.73 -15.52 35.44
C LYS A 626 -7.58 -14.53 35.19
N PHE A 627 -7.88 -13.24 35.16
CA PHE A 627 -6.90 -12.21 34.95
C PHE A 627 -6.03 -12.06 36.21
N VAL A 628 -4.79 -12.53 36.13
CA VAL A 628 -3.81 -12.39 37.21
C VAL A 628 -2.74 -11.41 36.78
N TRP A 629 -2.54 -10.34 37.54
CA TRP A 629 -1.41 -9.44 37.34
C TRP A 629 -0.18 -9.98 38.07
N GLU A 630 0.69 -10.65 37.33
CA GLU A 630 1.96 -11.14 37.87
C GLU A 630 3.06 -10.07 37.74
N GLU A 631 3.81 -9.85 38.83
CA GLU A 631 5.07 -9.11 38.78
C GLU A 631 6.12 -9.99 38.11
N LYS A 632 6.91 -9.44 37.17
CA LYS A 632 8.03 -10.18 36.60
C LYS A 632 9.00 -10.50 37.73
N SER A 633 9.05 -11.75 38.16
CA SER A 633 9.98 -12.18 39.22
C SER A 633 11.39 -11.78 38.81
N SER A 634 12.01 -10.91 39.60
CA SER A 634 13.42 -10.55 39.54
C SER A 634 14.24 -11.76 39.98
N GLY A 635 14.25 -12.79 39.14
CA GLY A 635 14.74 -14.13 39.48
C GLY A 635 15.60 -14.74 38.40
N GLN A 636 16.54 -13.97 37.85
CA GLN A 636 17.82 -14.47 37.34
C GLN A 636 18.79 -13.28 37.30
N GLN A 637 19.18 -12.81 38.49
CA GLN A 637 20.54 -12.30 38.65
C GLN A 637 21.46 -13.49 38.38
N GLU A 638 22.27 -13.37 37.34
CA GLU A 638 23.55 -14.06 37.24
C GLU A 638 24.29 -13.88 38.56
N ASN A 639 24.21 -14.89 39.43
CA ASN A 639 25.20 -15.05 40.47
C ASN A 639 26.45 -15.56 39.78
N GLY A 640 27.42 -14.66 39.62
CA GLY A 640 28.76 -15.01 39.18
C GLY A 640 29.37 -16.11 40.04
N ARG A 641 29.83 -17.14 39.36
CA ARG A 641 31.20 -17.65 39.48
C ARG A 641 31.66 -18.21 38.16
#